data_AF-A0A7K4B696-F1
#
_entry.id   AF-A0A7K4B696-F1
#
_cell.length_a   1.000
_cell.length_b   1.000
_cell.length_c   1.000
_cell.angle_alpha   90.00
_cell.angle_beta   90.00
_cell.angle_gamma   90.00
#
_symmetry.space_group_name_H-M   'P 1'
#
loop_
_entity.id
_entity.type
_entity.pdbx_description
1 polymer ?
#
loop_
_entity_poly.entity_id
_entity_poly.type
_entity_poly.pdbx_seq_one_letter_code
_entity_poly.pdbx_strand_id
1 'polypeptide(L)'
;MGLTSISLKNHVILFVIIGFIILVFPGNFVIADNYQHEKAEEIDSPFIISTLPVIIDKPGNYMLNISDDAESVSIVITSSDVRLDGMGNTIGGNYSTGTTGINISGTTTDIHNISIKNITLQAFDIGIQYERVSDCVIEDIILSSNLRAGIQLNNCSSFFIFNSEIKNTNNDITGGYGLSITDSQDMKFQNVRVHGNGKSGKSNSGGIFVTKTHGFSIIDSDIQSNPGTGIRIMDSDNTTIKDNTISINSGSGVSISNSDNLVIYGCVLEKNKGTGLDISSSVHPSVINNQINYHTIGLSVSNSKDMFLSGNSLNNNRIGFDISASDIEYLIHSIDQTNLINSRKIIYLTNEKNRKIGLSDNPAMIIAVNSSNLTISDLIFSKNGAGIILAACDNTNVRDSYFMDNGIGIKVDFGSEKIQLSQLHAEGNLVCGYYLSETGKFSLKSLYGQESPIGVYIKNSHDGIIEKISMSQMTGAKSRLPSGMTICNSSDIHIEKSLFTGCTYAGLISDTKNLVLSNNSFLKNDYTGSVLINGPAEIRDNAFVQNADTGVIIQANESKIMSNSVKNNGKKGLVLINSQSNYFVNNFFQNVENVIFTSNNQGNTWNNSIIGSPDIKIGGNYWGDPRNQGYSDICSVDSTGFCDNAYIMNTHNIDYHPLSAEYSVLSVLQTSDLNQNGRLELQDVVVLMNIISSGKHDIVYDFSGDGRVNLNDVVALFQYISNQ
;
A
#
# COMPACT_ATOMS: atom_id res chain seq x y z
N MET A 1 -27.36 -29.80 6.79
CA MET A 1 -27.98 -30.79 7.70
C MET A 1 -29.48 -30.51 7.75
N GLY A 2 -30.39 -31.46 7.64
CA GLY A 2 -30.30 -32.89 7.31
C GLY A 2 -30.85 -33.17 5.91
N LEU A 3 -30.84 -34.37 5.33
CA LEU A 3 -30.49 -35.76 5.68
C LEU A 3 -30.65 -36.44 4.28
N THR A 4 -29.78 -37.26 3.71
CA THR A 4 -29.13 -38.48 4.18
C THR A 4 -28.01 -38.89 3.21
N SER A 5 -26.96 -39.47 3.79
CA SER A 5 -25.81 -40.11 3.16
C SER A 5 -26.10 -41.48 2.54
N ILE A 6 -25.43 -41.82 1.43
CA ILE A 6 -24.80 -43.13 1.20
C ILE A 6 -23.43 -42.89 0.55
N SER A 7 -22.38 -43.48 1.14
CA SER A 7 -20.98 -43.41 0.73
C SER A 7 -20.53 -44.69 0.04
N LEU A 8 -19.58 -44.61 -0.90
CA LEU A 8 -18.49 -45.58 -1.13
C LEU A 8 -17.55 -44.99 -2.20
N LYS A 9 -16.49 -44.24 -1.86
CA LYS A 9 -15.09 -44.64 -1.53
C LYS A 9 -14.30 -45.37 -2.64
N ASN A 10 -13.25 -44.66 -3.09
CA ASN A 10 -11.84 -45.09 -3.31
C ASN A 10 -11.53 -45.97 -4.55
N HIS A 11 -10.41 -45.86 -5.27
CA HIS A 11 -9.18 -45.05 -5.23
C HIS A 11 -8.46 -45.22 -6.61
N VAL A 12 -7.87 -44.15 -7.20
CA VAL A 12 -6.40 -43.86 -7.35
C VAL A 12 -5.62 -44.91 -8.17
N ILE A 13 -4.95 -44.55 -9.27
CA ILE A 13 -3.47 -44.37 -9.46
C ILE A 13 -3.24 -44.45 -11.00
N LEU A 14 -2.32 -43.81 -11.73
CA LEU A 14 -1.32 -42.73 -11.59
C LEU A 14 -0.46 -42.78 -12.91
N PHE A 15 -0.24 -41.63 -13.57
CA PHE A 15 0.93 -41.16 -14.36
C PHE A 15 1.65 -41.99 -15.47
N VAL A 16 1.99 -41.28 -16.58
CA VAL A 16 3.33 -40.86 -17.11
C VAL A 16 3.31 -40.82 -18.67
N ILE A 17 3.28 -39.65 -19.34
CA ILE A 17 4.35 -38.85 -20.05
C ILE A 17 5.11 -39.52 -21.24
N ILE A 18 5.29 -38.73 -22.31
CA ILE A 18 6.29 -38.73 -23.43
C ILE A 18 5.89 -39.60 -24.65
N GLY A 19 5.92 -39.16 -25.92
CA GLY A 19 6.41 -37.94 -26.57
C GLY A 19 6.24 -38.03 -28.11
N PHE A 20 6.62 -36.96 -28.79
CA PHE A 20 6.76 -36.75 -30.24
C PHE A 20 6.91 -38.00 -31.14
N ILE A 21 6.07 -38.12 -32.17
CA ILE A 21 6.48 -38.62 -33.50
C ILE A 21 5.72 -37.84 -34.60
N ILE A 22 6.49 -37.19 -35.45
CA ILE A 22 6.12 -36.69 -36.78
C ILE A 22 5.76 -37.90 -37.66
N LEU A 23 4.55 -37.92 -38.21
CA LEU A 23 4.19 -38.82 -39.31
C LEU A 23 3.51 -38.02 -40.40
N VAL A 24 4.34 -37.61 -41.37
CA VAL A 24 3.94 -37.36 -42.75
C VAL A 24 3.52 -38.70 -43.34
N PHE A 25 2.28 -38.85 -43.79
CA PHE A 25 1.95 -39.76 -44.90
C PHE A 25 0.86 -39.14 -45.80
N PRO A 26 0.92 -39.41 -47.12
CA PRO A 26 0.18 -38.72 -48.16
C PRO A 26 -1.11 -39.44 -48.54
N GLY A 27 -1.98 -38.72 -49.25
CA GLY A 27 -2.83 -39.27 -50.32
C GLY A 27 -3.93 -40.24 -49.92
N ASN A 28 -5.17 -39.75 -49.90
CA ASN A 28 -6.15 -40.02 -50.96
C ASN A 28 -7.54 -39.61 -50.47
N PHE A 29 -7.96 -38.43 -50.91
CA PHE A 29 -9.38 -38.09 -50.99
C PHE A 29 -9.98 -38.84 -52.18
N VAL A 30 -11.02 -39.63 -51.92
CA VAL A 30 -11.93 -40.14 -52.94
C VAL A 30 -12.96 -39.05 -53.20
N ILE A 31 -13.03 -38.62 -54.46
CA ILE A 31 -14.02 -37.72 -55.01
C ILE A 31 -15.35 -38.45 -55.10
N ALA A 32 -16.39 -37.89 -54.47
CA ALA A 32 -17.77 -38.16 -54.82
C ALA A 32 -18.35 -36.85 -55.37
N ASP A 33 -18.38 -36.76 -56.69
CA ASP A 33 -19.08 -35.73 -57.46
C ASP A 33 -20.58 -35.80 -57.15
N ASN A 34 -21.11 -34.72 -56.59
CA ASN A 34 -22.40 -34.11 -56.97
C ASN A 34 -22.72 -32.96 -56.01
N TYR A 35 -22.10 -31.82 -56.25
CA TYR A 35 -22.75 -30.54 -55.99
C TYR A 35 -22.52 -29.66 -57.21
N GLN A 36 -23.64 -29.13 -57.72
CA GLN A 36 -23.66 -28.33 -58.92
C GLN A 36 -22.72 -27.15 -58.78
N HIS A 37 -21.88 -26.97 -59.80
CA HIS A 37 -21.22 -25.71 -60.09
C HIS A 37 -22.29 -24.63 -60.26
N GLU A 38 -22.64 -23.96 -59.16
CA GLU A 38 -22.93 -22.53 -59.26
C GLU A 38 -21.66 -21.87 -59.75
N LYS A 39 -21.84 -21.12 -60.83
CA LYS A 39 -20.80 -20.41 -61.56
C LYS A 39 -19.94 -19.61 -60.58
N ALA A 40 -18.64 -19.59 -60.85
CA ALA A 40 -17.81 -18.48 -60.44
C ALA A 40 -18.53 -17.19 -60.87
N GLU A 41 -19.06 -16.45 -59.90
CA GLU A 41 -19.55 -15.10 -60.13
C GLU A 41 -18.40 -14.28 -60.71
N GLU A 42 -18.77 -13.44 -61.67
CA GLU A 42 -17.89 -12.57 -62.42
C GLU A 42 -16.93 -11.83 -61.49
N ILE A 43 -15.69 -11.67 -61.95
CA ILE A 43 -14.78 -10.65 -61.43
C ILE A 43 -15.45 -9.31 -61.75
N ASP A 44 -16.32 -8.84 -60.85
CA ASP A 44 -16.87 -7.50 -60.96
C ASP A 44 -15.68 -6.54 -60.84
N SER A 45 -15.42 -5.81 -61.92
CA SER A 45 -14.24 -4.95 -62.00
C SER A 45 -14.31 -3.95 -60.84
N PRO A 46 -13.23 -3.77 -60.07
CA PRO A 46 -13.29 -2.96 -58.85
C PRO A 46 -13.70 -1.52 -59.19
N PHE A 47 -14.60 -0.97 -58.38
CA PHE A 47 -15.00 0.42 -58.47
C PHE A 47 -13.82 1.31 -58.06
N ILE A 48 -13.32 2.13 -58.99
CA ILE A 48 -12.18 3.01 -58.73
C ILE A 48 -12.67 4.31 -58.08
N ILE A 49 -12.20 4.57 -56.86
CA ILE A 49 -12.41 5.82 -56.14
C ILE A 49 -11.28 6.79 -56.53
N SER A 50 -11.64 7.86 -57.25
CA SER A 50 -10.70 8.87 -57.75
C SER A 50 -11.00 10.30 -57.27
N THR A 51 -12.02 10.48 -56.43
CA THR A 51 -12.42 11.77 -55.84
C THR A 51 -12.96 11.55 -54.43
N LEU A 52 -12.74 12.52 -53.53
CA LEU A 52 -13.26 12.54 -52.16
C LEU A 52 -14.08 13.84 -51.92
N PRO A 53 -15.10 13.83 -51.04
CA PRO A 53 -15.60 12.68 -50.30
C PRO A 53 -16.42 11.71 -51.17
N VAL A 54 -16.60 10.47 -50.71
CA VAL A 54 -17.36 9.43 -51.43
C VAL A 54 -18.29 8.65 -50.50
N ILE A 55 -19.44 8.22 -51.02
CA ILE A 55 -20.38 7.34 -50.35
C ILE A 55 -20.38 5.99 -51.08
N ILE A 56 -20.16 4.91 -50.34
CA ILE A 56 -20.24 3.52 -50.78
C ILE A 56 -21.56 2.95 -50.26
N ASP A 57 -22.57 2.90 -51.13
CA ASP A 57 -23.93 2.50 -50.82
C ASP A 57 -24.35 1.16 -51.45
N LYS A 58 -23.40 0.45 -52.08
CA LYS A 58 -23.62 -0.88 -52.69
C LYS A 58 -22.50 -1.86 -52.33
N PRO A 59 -22.82 -3.17 -52.25
CA PRO A 59 -21.80 -4.22 -52.17
C PRO A 59 -20.80 -4.13 -53.31
N GLY A 60 -19.56 -4.59 -53.07
CA GLY A 60 -18.57 -4.70 -54.12
C GLY A 60 -17.12 -4.49 -53.69
N ASN A 61 -16.22 -4.59 -54.66
CA ASN A 61 -14.80 -4.32 -54.50
C ASN A 61 -14.49 -2.88 -54.92
N TYR A 62 -13.81 -2.13 -54.06
CA TYR A 62 -13.45 -0.73 -54.27
C TYR A 62 -11.94 -0.55 -54.14
N MET A 63 -11.35 0.23 -55.03
CA MET A 63 -9.91 0.56 -55.00
C MET A 63 -9.70 2.06 -54.98
N LEU A 64 -8.85 2.54 -54.07
CA LEU A 64 -8.43 3.93 -54.04
C LEU A 64 -7.34 4.19 -55.10
N ASN A 65 -7.49 5.27 -55.88
CA ASN A 65 -6.49 5.74 -56.84
C ASN A 65 -6.21 7.24 -56.67
N ILE A 66 -6.30 7.72 -55.43
CA ILE A 66 -6.10 9.12 -55.08
C ILE A 66 -5.45 9.21 -53.70
N SER A 67 -4.52 10.15 -53.52
CA SER A 67 -4.08 10.62 -52.22
C SER A 67 -4.41 12.10 -52.12
N ASP A 68 -5.29 12.48 -51.19
CA ASP A 68 -5.85 13.83 -51.10
C ASP A 68 -6.26 14.16 -49.66
N ASP A 69 -6.43 15.45 -49.39
CA ASP A 69 -6.90 15.96 -48.11
C ASP A 69 -8.42 16.22 -48.17
N ALA A 70 -9.15 15.79 -47.14
CA ALA A 70 -10.58 15.99 -47.00
C ALA A 70 -10.90 17.03 -45.91
N GLU A 71 -11.83 17.94 -46.19
CA GLU A 71 -12.27 18.95 -45.23
C GLU A 71 -13.21 18.40 -44.14
N SER A 72 -13.80 17.21 -44.35
CA SER A 72 -14.79 16.62 -43.44
C SER A 72 -14.69 15.09 -43.34
N VAL A 73 -15.73 14.33 -43.69
CA VAL A 73 -15.70 12.86 -43.74
C VAL A 73 -15.25 12.43 -45.13
N SER A 74 -14.23 11.56 -45.25
CA SER A 74 -13.66 11.21 -46.56
C SER A 74 -14.43 10.09 -47.26
N ILE A 75 -14.66 8.98 -46.56
CA ILE A 75 -15.38 7.81 -47.10
C ILE A 75 -16.50 7.45 -46.14
N VAL A 76 -17.72 7.32 -46.65
CA VAL A 76 -18.87 6.81 -45.89
C VAL A 76 -19.27 5.47 -46.47
N ILE A 77 -19.33 4.42 -45.66
CA ILE A 77 -19.81 3.09 -46.06
C ILE A 77 -21.16 2.84 -45.41
N THR A 78 -22.20 2.66 -46.22
CA THR A 78 -23.58 2.39 -45.75
C THR A 78 -24.13 1.06 -46.24
N SER A 79 -23.33 0.26 -46.94
CA SER A 79 -23.70 -1.07 -47.43
C SER A 79 -22.86 -2.16 -46.78
N SER A 80 -23.46 -3.33 -46.58
CA SER A 80 -22.73 -4.58 -46.30
C SER A 80 -21.95 -5.06 -47.53
N ASP A 81 -21.08 -6.06 -47.31
CA ASP A 81 -20.34 -6.78 -48.36
C ASP A 81 -19.41 -5.87 -49.18
N VAL A 82 -18.67 -5.00 -48.48
CA VAL A 82 -17.75 -4.03 -49.08
C VAL A 82 -16.31 -4.44 -48.81
N ARG A 83 -15.49 -4.47 -49.86
CA ARG A 83 -14.03 -4.64 -49.78
C ARG A 83 -13.36 -3.39 -50.31
N LEU A 84 -12.71 -2.63 -49.44
CA LEU A 84 -11.98 -1.41 -49.78
C LEU A 84 -10.47 -1.65 -49.70
N ASP A 85 -9.79 -1.57 -50.84
CA ASP A 85 -8.33 -1.60 -50.94
C ASP A 85 -7.81 -0.17 -51.15
N GLY A 86 -7.04 0.35 -50.20
CA GLY A 86 -6.41 1.65 -50.29
C GLY A 86 -5.25 1.72 -51.30
N MET A 87 -4.74 0.58 -51.76
CA MET A 87 -3.62 0.50 -52.72
C MET A 87 -2.36 1.27 -52.28
N GLY A 88 -2.18 1.45 -50.96
CA GLY A 88 -1.07 2.19 -50.36
C GLY A 88 -1.24 3.72 -50.34
N ASN A 89 -2.39 4.23 -50.76
CA ASN A 89 -2.66 5.67 -50.79
C ASN A 89 -2.86 6.26 -49.38
N THR A 90 -2.66 7.57 -49.29
CA THR A 90 -2.85 8.36 -48.07
C THR A 90 -4.01 9.33 -48.22
N ILE A 91 -4.95 9.32 -47.26
CA ILE A 91 -5.98 10.35 -47.13
C ILE A 91 -5.68 11.19 -45.90
N GLY A 92 -5.62 12.51 -46.07
CA GLY A 92 -5.40 13.46 -44.97
C GLY A 92 -6.67 14.18 -44.55
N GLY A 93 -6.74 14.60 -43.29
CA GLY A 93 -7.71 15.54 -42.75
C GLY A 93 -7.07 16.90 -42.47
N ASN A 94 -7.83 17.77 -41.81
CA ASN A 94 -7.43 19.16 -41.52
C ASN A 94 -7.29 19.46 -40.01
N TYR A 95 -7.13 18.43 -39.16
CA TYR A 95 -7.09 18.55 -37.70
C TYR A 95 -8.33 19.24 -37.10
N SER A 96 -9.49 19.14 -37.74
CA SER A 96 -10.73 19.68 -37.20
C SER A 96 -11.52 18.62 -36.44
N THR A 97 -12.11 19.00 -35.32
CA THR A 97 -13.04 18.16 -34.56
C THR A 97 -14.26 17.78 -35.41
N GLY A 98 -14.71 16.53 -35.29
CA GLY A 98 -15.82 15.94 -36.04
C GLY A 98 -15.46 15.33 -37.39
N THR A 99 -14.20 15.48 -37.84
CA THR A 99 -13.75 14.90 -39.12
C THR A 99 -13.43 13.41 -38.97
N THR A 100 -13.78 12.62 -39.98
CA THR A 100 -13.55 11.16 -39.95
C THR A 100 -12.94 10.69 -41.26
N GLY A 101 -11.87 9.91 -41.22
CA GLY A 101 -11.29 9.33 -42.44
C GLY A 101 -12.29 8.40 -43.13
N ILE A 102 -12.68 7.32 -42.44
CA ILE A 102 -13.71 6.39 -42.92
C ILE A 102 -14.78 6.23 -41.85
N ASN A 103 -16.03 6.52 -42.20
CA ASN A 103 -17.19 6.33 -41.33
C ASN A 103 -18.06 5.17 -41.83
N ILE A 104 -18.30 4.19 -40.97
CA ILE A 104 -19.17 3.04 -41.21
C ILE A 104 -20.23 3.04 -40.11
N SER A 105 -21.46 3.40 -40.46
CA SER A 105 -22.54 3.55 -39.48
C SER A 105 -23.86 3.00 -40.03
N GLY A 106 -24.46 2.04 -39.33
CA GLY A 106 -25.80 1.54 -39.65
C GLY A 106 -26.90 2.45 -39.08
N THR A 107 -27.86 2.90 -39.90
CA THR A 107 -29.00 3.73 -39.43
C THR A 107 -30.21 2.92 -38.98
N THR A 108 -30.42 1.72 -39.55
CA THR A 108 -31.61 0.88 -39.30
C THR A 108 -31.36 -0.64 -39.41
N THR A 109 -30.28 -1.05 -40.08
CA THR A 109 -29.85 -2.44 -40.26
C THR A 109 -28.37 -2.53 -39.92
N ASP A 110 -27.95 -3.58 -39.22
CA ASP A 110 -26.54 -3.77 -38.86
C ASP A 110 -25.72 -4.06 -40.12
N ILE A 111 -24.76 -3.17 -40.42
CA ILE A 111 -23.83 -3.32 -41.56
C ILE A 111 -22.87 -4.47 -41.22
N HIS A 112 -22.54 -5.32 -42.20
CA HIS A 112 -21.68 -6.47 -41.96
C HIS A 112 -20.79 -6.80 -43.14
N ASN A 113 -19.78 -7.64 -42.91
CA ASN A 113 -18.86 -8.13 -43.93
C ASN A 113 -18.10 -7.00 -44.64
N ILE A 114 -17.37 -6.19 -43.85
CA ILE A 114 -16.57 -5.07 -44.36
C ILE A 114 -15.08 -5.41 -44.24
N SER A 115 -14.35 -5.28 -45.34
CA SER A 115 -12.89 -5.43 -45.36
C SER A 115 -12.23 -4.12 -45.79
N ILE A 116 -11.27 -3.64 -45.00
CA ILE A 116 -10.47 -2.44 -45.32
C ILE A 116 -9.00 -2.80 -45.23
N LYS A 117 -8.21 -2.48 -46.26
CA LYS A 117 -6.76 -2.72 -46.24
C LYS A 117 -5.91 -1.71 -46.97
N ASN A 118 -4.61 -1.73 -46.72
CA ASN A 118 -3.58 -0.98 -47.47
C ASN A 118 -3.85 0.53 -47.59
N ILE A 119 -4.27 1.18 -46.51
CA ILE A 119 -4.58 2.62 -46.53
C ILE A 119 -3.89 3.35 -45.38
N THR A 120 -3.43 4.58 -45.65
CA THR A 120 -3.01 5.52 -44.61
C THR A 120 -4.07 6.58 -44.40
N LEU A 121 -4.52 6.79 -43.16
CA LEU A 121 -5.40 7.89 -42.77
C LEU A 121 -4.72 8.76 -41.72
N GLN A 122 -4.71 10.07 -41.94
CA GLN A 122 -4.02 10.98 -41.04
C GLN A 122 -4.75 12.31 -40.82
N ALA A 123 -4.45 12.98 -39.71
CA ALA A 123 -4.94 14.33 -39.42
C ALA A 123 -6.48 14.47 -39.34
N PHE A 124 -7.18 13.38 -39.07
CA PHE A 124 -8.62 13.40 -38.76
C PHE A 124 -8.86 13.53 -37.27
N ASP A 125 -10.08 13.86 -36.89
CA ASP A 125 -10.49 13.68 -35.51
C ASP A 125 -10.54 12.19 -35.15
N ILE A 126 -11.19 11.40 -36.00
CA ILE A 126 -11.23 9.93 -35.92
C ILE A 126 -10.71 9.35 -37.23
N GLY A 127 -9.72 8.46 -37.18
CA GLY A 127 -9.23 7.80 -38.40
C GLY A 127 -10.31 6.93 -39.04
N ILE A 128 -10.79 5.92 -38.30
CA ILE A 128 -11.89 5.05 -38.73
C ILE A 128 -12.93 4.92 -37.61
N GLN A 129 -14.20 5.14 -37.95
CA GLN A 129 -15.32 4.98 -37.03
C GLN A 129 -16.23 3.85 -37.51
N TYR A 130 -16.51 2.89 -36.63
CA TYR A 130 -17.54 1.88 -36.79
C TYR A 130 -18.62 2.06 -35.71
N GLU A 131 -19.87 2.06 -36.15
CA GLU A 131 -21.04 2.09 -35.27
C GLU A 131 -22.08 1.08 -35.73
N ARG A 132 -22.36 0.08 -34.87
CA ARG A 132 -23.34 -1.00 -35.14
C ARG A 132 -22.98 -1.82 -36.40
N VAL A 133 -21.77 -2.36 -36.40
CA VAL A 133 -21.20 -3.10 -37.53
C VAL A 133 -20.69 -4.46 -37.05
N SER A 134 -20.85 -5.51 -37.86
CA SER A 134 -20.30 -6.85 -37.58
C SER A 134 -19.39 -7.39 -38.67
N ASP A 135 -18.65 -8.45 -38.36
CA ASP A 135 -17.93 -9.28 -39.34
C ASP A 135 -16.95 -8.45 -40.19
N CYS A 136 -16.04 -7.76 -39.52
CA CYS A 136 -15.12 -6.82 -40.17
C CYS A 136 -13.66 -7.27 -40.10
N VAL A 137 -12.92 -6.98 -41.17
CA VAL A 137 -11.49 -7.26 -41.28
C VAL A 137 -10.74 -5.97 -41.63
N ILE A 138 -9.72 -5.64 -40.84
CA ILE A 138 -8.83 -4.50 -41.08
C ILE A 138 -7.40 -5.00 -41.12
N GLU A 139 -6.70 -4.73 -42.23
CA GLU A 139 -5.37 -5.28 -42.51
C GLU A 139 -4.44 -4.20 -43.08
N ASP A 140 -3.16 -4.20 -42.67
CA ASP A 140 -2.12 -3.37 -43.29
C ASP A 140 -2.49 -1.87 -43.40
N ILE A 141 -3.11 -1.31 -42.35
CA ILE A 141 -3.44 0.12 -42.31
C ILE A 141 -2.47 0.92 -41.44
N ILE A 142 -2.34 2.22 -41.76
CA ILE A 142 -1.61 3.18 -40.94
C ILE A 142 -2.56 4.32 -40.55
N LEU A 143 -2.77 4.50 -39.25
CA LEU A 143 -3.55 5.60 -38.70
C LEU A 143 -2.62 6.52 -37.93
N SER A 144 -2.48 7.77 -38.37
CA SER A 144 -1.47 8.65 -37.80
C SER A 144 -1.95 10.07 -37.51
N SER A 145 -1.51 10.63 -36.38
CA SER A 145 -1.74 12.05 -36.04
C SER A 145 -3.22 12.44 -36.02
N ASN A 146 -4.09 11.51 -35.62
CA ASN A 146 -5.51 11.81 -35.41
C ASN A 146 -5.72 12.52 -34.06
N LEU A 147 -6.90 13.08 -33.82
CA LEU A 147 -7.15 13.83 -32.58
C LEU A 147 -7.77 12.97 -31.48
N ARG A 148 -9.01 12.49 -31.64
CA ARG A 148 -9.72 11.70 -30.62
C ARG A 148 -9.39 10.22 -30.68
N ALA A 149 -9.42 9.60 -31.85
CA ALA A 149 -9.20 8.17 -31.99
C ALA A 149 -8.50 7.80 -33.30
N GLY A 150 -7.61 6.81 -33.26
CA GLY A 150 -7.19 6.12 -34.49
C GLY A 150 -8.37 5.32 -35.03
N ILE A 151 -8.82 4.32 -34.27
CA ILE A 151 -10.05 3.56 -34.54
C ILE A 151 -11.01 3.72 -33.37
N GLN A 152 -12.28 3.97 -33.70
CA GLN A 152 -13.38 3.91 -32.75
C GLN A 152 -14.38 2.83 -33.16
N LEU A 153 -14.64 1.88 -32.27
CA LEU A 153 -15.61 0.79 -32.43
C LEU A 153 -16.70 0.92 -31.36
N ASN A 154 -17.95 1.16 -31.77
CA ASN A 154 -19.10 1.26 -30.86
C ASN A 154 -20.20 0.27 -31.27
N ASN A 155 -20.67 -0.57 -30.34
CA ASN A 155 -21.71 -1.57 -30.61
C ASN A 155 -21.36 -2.52 -31.76
N CYS A 156 -20.10 -2.97 -31.83
CA CYS A 156 -19.59 -3.81 -32.92
C CYS A 156 -19.43 -5.27 -32.50
N SER A 157 -19.43 -6.20 -33.46
CA SER A 157 -19.16 -7.62 -33.20
C SER A 157 -18.26 -8.28 -34.25
N SER A 158 -17.50 -9.30 -33.88
CA SER A 158 -16.69 -10.11 -34.82
C SER A 158 -15.70 -9.28 -35.65
N PHE A 159 -14.74 -8.61 -34.98
CA PHE A 159 -13.69 -7.84 -35.66
C PHE A 159 -12.36 -8.58 -35.65
N PHE A 160 -11.63 -8.52 -36.77
CA PHE A 160 -10.23 -8.92 -36.84
C PHE A 160 -9.36 -7.80 -37.42
N ILE A 161 -8.47 -7.26 -36.60
CA ILE A 161 -7.53 -6.20 -36.96
C ILE A 161 -6.12 -6.74 -36.88
N PHE A 162 -5.36 -6.69 -37.97
CA PHE A 162 -4.00 -7.21 -37.97
C PHE A 162 -3.02 -6.44 -38.85
N ASN A 163 -1.73 -6.62 -38.57
CA ASN A 163 -0.60 -5.99 -39.28
C ASN A 163 -0.70 -4.45 -39.41
N SER A 164 -1.36 -3.80 -38.46
CA SER A 164 -1.71 -2.38 -38.57
C SER A 164 -0.94 -1.51 -37.58
N GLU A 165 -0.68 -0.25 -37.95
CA GLU A 165 0.04 0.71 -37.11
C GLU A 165 -0.83 1.93 -36.79
N ILE A 166 -0.94 2.25 -35.49
CA ILE A 166 -1.76 3.33 -34.98
C ILE A 166 -0.90 4.22 -34.11
N LYS A 167 -0.70 5.47 -34.54
CA LYS A 167 0.28 6.34 -33.91
C LYS A 167 -0.11 7.80 -33.76
N ASN A 168 0.48 8.43 -32.75
CA ASN A 168 0.43 9.87 -32.53
C ASN A 168 -1.00 10.44 -32.43
N THR A 169 -1.98 9.64 -32.02
CA THR A 169 -3.35 10.13 -31.83
C THR A 169 -3.45 10.90 -30.53
N ASN A 170 -3.68 12.21 -30.59
CA ASN A 170 -3.74 13.04 -29.38
C ASN A 170 -4.52 14.35 -29.56
N ASN A 171 -5.10 14.86 -28.47
CA ASN A 171 -5.67 16.22 -28.41
C ASN A 171 -5.70 16.77 -26.97
N ASP A 172 -5.92 18.07 -26.82
CA ASP A 172 -5.88 18.75 -25.52
C ASP A 172 -7.12 18.51 -24.63
N ILE A 173 -8.23 18.07 -25.23
CA ILE A 173 -9.52 17.90 -24.58
C ILE A 173 -9.57 16.53 -23.90
N THR A 174 -9.64 15.45 -24.69
CA THR A 174 -9.72 14.07 -24.21
C THR A 174 -8.36 13.44 -23.97
N GLY A 175 -7.29 13.96 -24.60
CA GLY A 175 -5.97 13.34 -24.62
C GLY A 175 -5.77 12.42 -25.82
N GLY A 176 -6.82 11.74 -26.28
CA GLY A 176 -6.82 10.84 -27.43
C GLY A 176 -6.48 9.38 -27.10
N TYR A 177 -6.96 8.46 -27.94
CA TYR A 177 -6.64 7.04 -27.90
C TYR A 177 -6.19 6.52 -29.27
N GLY A 178 -5.28 5.56 -29.32
CA GLY A 178 -5.05 4.82 -30.57
C GLY A 178 -6.27 4.02 -30.96
N LEU A 179 -6.77 3.21 -30.02
CA LEU A 179 -7.95 2.36 -30.17
C LEU A 179 -8.96 2.63 -29.06
N SER A 180 -10.23 2.85 -29.43
CA SER A 180 -11.34 2.98 -28.49
C SER A 180 -12.45 1.99 -28.85
N ILE A 181 -12.74 1.05 -27.95
CA ILE A 181 -13.72 -0.02 -28.12
C ILE A 181 -14.76 0.09 -27.02
N THR A 182 -16.04 0.11 -27.38
CA THR A 182 -17.14 0.32 -26.44
C THR A 182 -18.34 -0.54 -26.81
N ASP A 183 -18.94 -1.20 -25.81
CA ASP A 183 -20.18 -2.00 -25.94
C ASP A 183 -20.10 -3.04 -27.07
N SER A 184 -18.96 -3.72 -27.21
CA SER A 184 -18.65 -4.56 -28.38
C SER A 184 -18.38 -6.03 -28.03
N GLN A 185 -18.31 -6.92 -29.02
CA GLN A 185 -18.13 -8.37 -28.81
C GLN A 185 -17.12 -8.98 -29.79
N ASP A 186 -16.36 -9.97 -29.37
CA ASP A 186 -15.45 -10.74 -30.23
C ASP A 186 -14.48 -9.85 -31.05
N MET A 187 -13.64 -9.11 -30.33
CA MET A 187 -12.74 -8.09 -30.87
C MET A 187 -11.30 -8.62 -30.88
N LYS A 188 -10.78 -9.00 -32.06
CA LYS A 188 -9.47 -9.66 -32.19
C LYS A 188 -8.43 -8.76 -32.84
N PHE A 189 -7.28 -8.58 -32.18
CA PHE A 189 -6.17 -7.74 -32.61
C PHE A 189 -4.90 -8.58 -32.64
N GLN A 190 -4.18 -8.61 -33.76
CA GLN A 190 -2.96 -9.40 -33.89
C GLN A 190 -1.86 -8.65 -34.63
N ASN A 191 -0.62 -8.67 -34.13
CA ASN A 191 0.51 -8.00 -34.77
C ASN A 191 0.21 -6.51 -35.06
N VAL A 192 -0.38 -5.81 -34.09
CA VAL A 192 -0.64 -4.36 -34.19
C VAL A 192 0.44 -3.57 -33.46
N ARG A 193 0.79 -2.40 -33.99
CA ARG A 193 1.68 -1.44 -33.32
C ARG A 193 0.91 -0.21 -32.88
N VAL A 194 0.82 0.04 -31.57
CA VAL A 194 0.08 1.17 -30.99
C VAL A 194 1.04 2.04 -30.18
N HIS A 195 1.45 3.18 -30.76
CA HIS A 195 2.51 4.00 -30.15
C HIS A 195 2.31 5.52 -30.25
N GLY A 196 2.78 6.26 -29.24
CA GLY A 196 2.69 7.72 -29.23
C GLY A 196 1.25 8.27 -29.08
N ASN A 197 0.27 7.45 -28.72
CA ASN A 197 -1.12 7.87 -28.59
C ASN A 197 -1.44 8.33 -27.15
N GLY A 198 -2.21 9.41 -27.02
CA GLY A 198 -2.60 9.99 -25.73
C GLY A 198 -1.79 11.22 -25.32
N LYS A 199 -2.05 11.71 -24.10
CA LYS A 199 -1.40 12.91 -23.55
C LYS A 199 -1.07 12.76 -22.06
N SER A 200 0.16 13.09 -21.68
CA SER A 200 0.60 13.02 -20.28
C SER A 200 -0.24 13.91 -19.36
N GLY A 201 -0.55 13.38 -18.17
CA GLY A 201 -1.38 14.08 -17.16
C GLY A 201 -2.88 13.99 -17.41
N LYS A 202 -3.34 13.37 -18.51
CA LYS A 202 -4.77 13.09 -18.75
C LYS A 202 -5.13 11.69 -18.28
N SER A 203 -6.12 11.60 -17.41
CA SER A 203 -6.57 10.32 -16.84
C SER A 203 -7.14 9.38 -17.90
N ASN A 204 -7.83 9.87 -18.92
CA ASN A 204 -8.49 9.06 -19.97
C ASN A 204 -7.84 9.22 -21.33
N SER A 205 -6.56 8.84 -21.44
CA SER A 205 -5.83 8.83 -22.70
C SER A 205 -4.79 7.72 -22.74
N GLY A 206 -4.37 7.30 -23.94
CA GLY A 206 -3.35 6.26 -24.07
C GLY A 206 -3.39 5.47 -25.37
N GLY A 207 -2.87 4.25 -25.33
CA GLY A 207 -2.83 3.35 -26.48
C GLY A 207 -4.21 2.78 -26.81
N ILE A 208 -4.72 1.90 -25.94
CA ILE A 208 -5.94 1.12 -26.16
C ILE A 208 -6.89 1.32 -24.98
N PHE A 209 -8.16 1.62 -25.28
CA PHE A 209 -9.24 1.68 -24.32
C PHE A 209 -10.37 0.73 -24.73
N VAL A 210 -10.76 -0.14 -23.79
CA VAL A 210 -11.81 -1.14 -23.96
C VAL A 210 -12.79 -1.00 -22.81
N THR A 211 -14.08 -0.86 -23.11
CA THR A 211 -15.12 -0.85 -22.08
C THR A 211 -16.36 -1.62 -22.50
N LYS A 212 -17.01 -2.30 -21.55
CA LYS A 212 -18.26 -3.05 -21.78
C LYS A 212 -18.17 -4.04 -22.93
N THR A 213 -17.00 -4.67 -23.08
CA THR A 213 -16.69 -5.53 -24.22
C THR A 213 -16.56 -6.97 -23.79
N HIS A 214 -17.11 -7.90 -24.58
CA HIS A 214 -17.08 -9.33 -24.28
C HIS A 214 -16.20 -10.02 -25.32
N GLY A 215 -15.13 -10.71 -24.91
CA GLY A 215 -14.24 -11.41 -25.85
C GLY A 215 -13.25 -10.49 -26.60
N PHE A 216 -12.60 -9.55 -25.89
CA PHE A 216 -11.49 -8.79 -26.45
C PHE A 216 -10.18 -9.60 -26.41
N SER A 217 -9.46 -9.70 -27.53
CA SER A 217 -8.13 -10.31 -27.57
C SER A 217 -7.11 -9.46 -28.31
N ILE A 218 -5.93 -9.28 -27.73
CA ILE A 218 -4.77 -8.69 -28.38
C ILE A 218 -3.56 -9.61 -28.25
N ILE A 219 -2.95 -9.94 -29.39
CA ILE A 219 -1.94 -11.00 -29.50
C ILE A 219 -0.74 -10.51 -30.32
N ASP A 220 0.48 -10.89 -29.94
CA ASP A 220 1.72 -10.63 -30.69
C ASP A 220 1.92 -9.16 -31.10
N SER A 221 1.50 -8.22 -30.24
CA SER A 221 1.42 -6.79 -30.55
C SER A 221 2.39 -5.95 -29.72
N ASP A 222 2.69 -4.74 -30.20
CA ASP A 222 3.60 -3.79 -29.58
C ASP A 222 2.86 -2.49 -29.19
N ILE A 223 2.76 -2.24 -27.88
CA ILE A 223 2.04 -1.10 -27.30
C ILE A 223 3.03 -0.27 -26.49
N GLN A 224 3.62 0.75 -27.13
CA GLN A 224 4.75 1.45 -26.55
C GLN A 224 4.72 2.96 -26.66
N SER A 225 5.46 3.63 -25.76
CA SER A 225 5.68 5.09 -25.81
C SER A 225 4.39 5.92 -25.85
N ASN A 226 3.28 5.40 -25.32
CA ASN A 226 2.03 6.15 -25.23
C ASN A 226 2.12 7.12 -24.03
N PRO A 227 1.85 8.43 -24.20
CA PRO A 227 1.91 9.40 -23.11
C PRO A 227 0.87 9.18 -21.99
N GLY A 228 -0.05 8.22 -22.15
CA GLY A 228 -1.01 7.75 -21.15
C GLY A 228 -0.82 6.28 -20.75
N THR A 229 -1.92 5.57 -20.46
CA THR A 229 -1.91 4.11 -20.18
C THR A 229 -1.68 3.33 -21.49
N GLY A 230 -0.93 2.23 -21.44
CA GLY A 230 -0.77 1.35 -22.61
C GLY A 230 -2.11 0.72 -23.03
N ILE A 231 -2.65 -0.14 -22.17
CA ILE A 231 -3.96 -0.79 -22.35
C ILE A 231 -4.83 -0.55 -21.12
N ARG A 232 -6.06 -0.06 -21.32
CA ARG A 232 -7.06 0.08 -20.27
C ARG A 232 -8.33 -0.69 -20.60
N ILE A 233 -8.80 -1.48 -19.64
CA ILE A 233 -9.98 -2.34 -19.79
C ILE A 233 -10.92 -2.13 -18.60
N MET A 234 -12.19 -1.86 -18.88
CA MET A 234 -13.20 -1.59 -17.86
C MET A 234 -14.50 -2.34 -18.14
N ASP A 235 -15.13 -2.92 -17.11
CA ASP A 235 -16.46 -3.53 -17.20
C ASP A 235 -16.59 -4.55 -18.36
N SER A 236 -15.53 -5.34 -18.62
CA SER A 236 -15.42 -6.24 -19.77
C SER A 236 -15.24 -7.70 -19.33
N ASP A 237 -15.42 -8.67 -20.21
CA ASP A 237 -15.17 -10.09 -19.86
C ASP A 237 -14.44 -10.85 -20.97
N ASN A 238 -13.97 -12.06 -20.60
CA ASN A 238 -13.36 -13.02 -21.53
C ASN A 238 -12.21 -12.41 -22.33
N THR A 239 -11.40 -11.59 -21.66
CA THR A 239 -10.32 -10.84 -22.28
C THR A 239 -9.02 -11.63 -22.34
N THR A 240 -8.34 -11.62 -23.48
CA THR A 240 -7.01 -12.24 -23.67
C THR A 240 -5.96 -11.20 -24.08
N ILE A 241 -4.89 -11.07 -23.29
CA ILE A 241 -3.70 -10.27 -23.62
C ILE A 241 -2.52 -11.25 -23.68
N LYS A 242 -2.04 -11.56 -24.89
CA LYS A 242 -1.08 -12.65 -25.08
C LYS A 242 0.14 -12.24 -25.91
N ASP A 243 1.33 -12.61 -25.45
CA ASP A 243 2.60 -12.48 -26.19
C ASP A 243 2.87 -11.04 -26.68
N ASN A 244 2.39 -10.04 -25.94
CA ASN A 244 2.54 -8.62 -26.29
C ASN A 244 3.76 -7.99 -25.62
N THR A 245 4.36 -6.99 -26.28
CA THR A 245 5.33 -6.07 -25.67
C THR A 245 4.63 -4.77 -25.31
N ILE A 246 4.65 -4.39 -24.02
CA ILE A 246 3.95 -3.21 -23.51
C ILE A 246 4.93 -2.36 -22.72
N SER A 247 5.47 -1.30 -23.32
CA SER A 247 6.66 -0.64 -22.76
C SER A 247 6.71 0.88 -22.87
N ILE A 248 7.42 1.52 -21.95
CA ILE A 248 7.74 2.96 -22.00
C ILE A 248 6.48 3.85 -22.04
N ASN A 249 5.34 3.34 -21.56
CA ASN A 249 4.14 4.15 -21.43
C ASN A 249 4.26 5.06 -20.20
N SER A 250 3.80 6.31 -20.32
CA SER A 250 3.94 7.30 -19.24
C SER A 250 2.95 7.09 -18.09
N GLY A 251 1.93 6.23 -18.27
CA GLY A 251 1.04 5.71 -17.24
C GLY A 251 1.36 4.25 -16.87
N SER A 252 0.34 3.49 -16.49
CA SER A 252 0.44 2.03 -16.31
C SER A 252 0.60 1.31 -17.66
N GLY A 253 1.23 0.14 -17.66
CA GLY A 253 1.30 -0.72 -18.84
C GLY A 253 -0.09 -1.24 -19.19
N VAL A 254 -0.68 -2.02 -18.28
CA VAL A 254 -2.04 -2.56 -18.37
C VAL A 254 -2.82 -2.23 -17.10
N SER A 255 -4.04 -1.70 -17.24
CA SER A 255 -4.94 -1.40 -16.12
C SER A 255 -6.32 -1.98 -16.41
N ILE A 256 -6.82 -2.82 -15.51
CA ILE A 256 -8.06 -3.58 -15.67
C ILE A 256 -8.94 -3.38 -14.43
N SER A 257 -10.21 -3.04 -14.64
CA SER A 257 -11.19 -2.87 -13.56
C SER A 257 -12.53 -3.51 -13.87
N ASN A 258 -13.15 -4.15 -12.87
CA ASN A 258 -14.48 -4.76 -12.98
C ASN A 258 -14.58 -5.70 -14.20
N SER A 259 -13.55 -6.51 -14.44
CA SER A 259 -13.48 -7.33 -15.66
C SER A 259 -13.12 -8.78 -15.38
N ASP A 260 -13.94 -9.72 -15.82
CA ASP A 260 -13.87 -11.12 -15.41
C ASP A 260 -13.26 -12.03 -16.49
N ASN A 261 -12.78 -13.20 -16.07
CA ASN A 261 -12.25 -14.25 -16.95
C ASN A 261 -11.11 -13.71 -17.85
N LEU A 262 -10.12 -13.08 -17.22
CA LEU A 262 -8.96 -12.49 -17.90
C LEU A 262 -7.87 -13.54 -18.12
N VAL A 263 -7.23 -13.54 -19.29
CA VAL A 263 -6.04 -14.32 -19.58
C VAL A 263 -4.92 -13.39 -20.04
N ILE A 264 -3.92 -13.18 -19.17
CA ILE A 264 -2.71 -12.43 -19.49
C ILE A 264 -1.53 -13.41 -19.55
N TYR A 265 -1.02 -13.68 -20.75
CA TYR A 265 -0.07 -14.75 -20.98
C TYR A 265 1.17 -14.28 -21.76
N GLY A 266 2.37 -14.64 -21.30
CA GLY A 266 3.60 -14.50 -22.12
C GLY A 266 3.99 -13.07 -22.49
N CYS A 267 3.42 -12.05 -21.84
CA CYS A 267 3.67 -10.66 -22.17
C CYS A 267 4.96 -10.14 -21.53
N VAL A 268 5.59 -9.17 -22.20
CA VAL A 268 6.74 -8.40 -21.72
C VAL A 268 6.29 -6.98 -21.43
N LEU A 269 6.11 -6.67 -20.14
CA LEU A 269 5.74 -5.34 -19.66
C LEU A 269 6.99 -4.69 -19.09
N GLU A 270 7.43 -3.56 -19.65
CA GLU A 270 8.69 -2.93 -19.21
C GLU A 270 8.67 -1.41 -19.18
N LYS A 271 9.25 -0.84 -18.11
CA LYS A 271 9.53 0.61 -18.01
C LYS A 271 8.30 1.50 -18.18
N ASN A 272 7.11 0.99 -17.86
CA ASN A 272 5.92 1.84 -17.74
C ASN A 272 6.03 2.61 -16.43
N LYS A 273 5.79 3.92 -16.45
CA LYS A 273 6.07 4.78 -15.29
C LYS A 273 5.20 4.44 -14.07
N GLY A 274 3.96 3.99 -14.31
CA GLY A 274 3.01 3.58 -13.28
C GLY A 274 3.18 2.12 -12.84
N THR A 275 2.05 1.42 -12.75
CA THR A 275 2.02 -0.03 -12.50
C THR A 275 2.26 -0.79 -13.80
N GLY A 276 2.98 -1.91 -13.75
CA GLY A 276 3.11 -2.80 -14.91
C GLY A 276 1.76 -3.38 -15.30
N LEU A 277 1.20 -4.21 -14.40
CA LEU A 277 -0.13 -4.80 -14.52
C LEU A 277 -0.95 -4.49 -13.26
N ASP A 278 -2.09 -3.81 -13.43
CA ASP A 278 -3.03 -3.47 -12.37
C ASP A 278 -4.38 -4.13 -12.63
N ILE A 279 -4.88 -4.93 -11.68
CA ILE A 279 -6.14 -5.67 -11.76
C ILE A 279 -6.98 -5.34 -10.53
N SER A 280 -8.22 -4.89 -10.74
CA SER A 280 -9.12 -4.48 -9.67
C SER A 280 -10.54 -5.00 -9.87
N SER A 281 -11.17 -5.45 -8.78
CA SER A 281 -12.59 -5.85 -8.78
C SER A 281 -12.94 -6.90 -9.84
N SER A 282 -12.04 -7.86 -10.08
CA SER A 282 -12.13 -8.87 -11.14
C SER A 282 -12.25 -10.29 -10.58
N VAL A 283 -12.94 -11.18 -11.29
CA VAL A 283 -13.08 -12.60 -10.93
C VAL A 283 -12.41 -13.50 -11.96
N HIS A 284 -11.69 -14.52 -11.48
CA HIS A 284 -10.93 -15.49 -12.29
C HIS A 284 -9.84 -14.93 -13.23
N PRO A 285 -9.02 -13.93 -12.83
CA PRO A 285 -7.88 -13.54 -13.66
C PRO A 285 -6.80 -14.63 -13.65
N SER A 286 -6.29 -14.98 -14.83
CA SER A 286 -5.15 -15.87 -15.04
C SER A 286 -3.97 -15.07 -15.60
N VAL A 287 -2.91 -14.91 -14.81
CA VAL A 287 -1.69 -14.19 -15.21
C VAL A 287 -0.54 -15.20 -15.23
N ILE A 288 -0.02 -15.50 -16.42
CA ILE A 288 0.86 -16.65 -16.64
C ILE A 288 2.09 -16.26 -17.49
N ASN A 289 3.29 -16.67 -17.07
CA ASN A 289 4.53 -16.55 -17.84
C ASN A 289 4.87 -15.12 -18.31
N ASN A 290 4.46 -14.09 -17.56
CA ASN A 290 4.74 -12.70 -17.92
C ASN A 290 6.06 -12.20 -17.32
N GLN A 291 6.75 -11.33 -18.05
CA GLN A 291 7.91 -10.56 -17.56
C GLN A 291 7.46 -9.13 -17.27
N ILE A 292 7.57 -8.70 -16.01
CA ILE A 292 7.04 -7.41 -15.53
C ILE A 292 8.18 -6.64 -14.86
N ASN A 293 8.83 -5.74 -15.59
CA ASN A 293 10.10 -5.15 -15.15
C ASN A 293 10.15 -3.61 -15.13
N TYR A 294 10.89 -3.04 -14.18
CA TYR A 294 11.21 -1.61 -14.10
C TYR A 294 10.01 -0.66 -13.96
N HIS A 295 9.01 -1.04 -13.17
CA HIS A 295 7.82 -0.23 -12.86
C HIS A 295 7.88 0.38 -11.45
N THR A 296 6.98 1.32 -11.16
CA THR A 296 6.74 1.77 -9.78
C THR A 296 6.16 0.63 -8.94
N ILE A 297 5.17 -0.09 -9.50
CA ILE A 297 4.64 -1.34 -8.95
C ILE A 297 4.62 -2.35 -10.09
N GLY A 298 5.14 -3.56 -9.88
CA GLY A 298 5.14 -4.60 -10.91
C GLY A 298 3.71 -5.09 -11.18
N LEU A 299 3.18 -5.86 -10.24
CA LEU A 299 1.81 -6.36 -10.25
C LEU A 299 1.03 -5.80 -9.05
N SER A 300 -0.15 -5.25 -9.30
CA SER A 300 -1.11 -4.79 -8.29
C SER A 300 -2.42 -5.54 -8.46
N VAL A 301 -2.94 -6.11 -7.38
CA VAL A 301 -4.23 -6.81 -7.35
C VAL A 301 -5.06 -6.26 -6.20
N SER A 302 -6.28 -5.80 -6.49
CA SER A 302 -7.19 -5.27 -5.47
C SER A 302 -8.60 -5.85 -5.60
N ASN A 303 -9.18 -6.28 -4.48
CA ASN A 303 -10.57 -6.76 -4.38
C ASN A 303 -10.98 -7.71 -5.51
N SER A 304 -10.06 -8.58 -5.93
CA SER A 304 -10.28 -9.56 -7.00
C SER A 304 -10.39 -10.96 -6.40
N LYS A 305 -11.04 -11.90 -7.09
CA LYS A 305 -11.31 -13.26 -6.58
C LYS A 305 -10.79 -14.33 -7.51
N ASP A 306 -10.43 -15.48 -6.93
CA ASP A 306 -10.10 -16.70 -7.66
C ASP A 306 -9.02 -16.53 -8.73
N MET A 307 -8.01 -15.69 -8.44
CA MET A 307 -6.89 -15.45 -9.34
C MET A 307 -5.98 -16.68 -9.45
N PHE A 308 -5.46 -16.91 -10.66
CA PHE A 308 -4.40 -17.87 -10.94
C PHE A 308 -3.10 -17.16 -11.36
N LEU A 309 -2.02 -17.32 -10.59
CA LEU A 309 -0.68 -16.82 -10.94
C LEU A 309 0.29 -17.98 -11.10
N SER A 310 1.00 -18.03 -12.24
CA SER A 310 2.03 -19.04 -12.51
C SER A 310 3.13 -18.52 -13.44
N GLY A 311 4.38 -18.81 -13.15
CA GLY A 311 5.53 -18.58 -14.04
C GLY A 311 5.89 -17.11 -14.29
N ASN A 312 5.34 -16.16 -13.52
CA ASN A 312 5.61 -14.74 -13.74
C ASN A 312 6.93 -14.29 -13.09
N SER A 313 7.63 -13.36 -13.74
CA SER A 313 8.88 -12.77 -13.26
C SER A 313 8.74 -11.26 -13.09
N LEU A 314 8.87 -10.78 -11.85
CA LEU A 314 8.70 -9.39 -11.47
C LEU A 314 10.04 -8.80 -11.02
N ASN A 315 10.80 -8.18 -11.93
CA ASN A 315 12.18 -7.77 -11.64
C ASN A 315 12.37 -6.25 -11.67
N ASN A 316 13.22 -5.75 -10.77
CA ASN A 316 13.65 -4.35 -10.73
C ASN A 316 12.50 -3.33 -10.68
N ASN A 317 11.33 -3.75 -10.21
CA ASN A 317 10.25 -2.83 -9.86
C ASN A 317 10.56 -2.20 -8.49
N ARG A 318 10.10 -0.97 -8.25
CA ARG A 318 10.22 -0.34 -6.92
C ARG A 318 9.43 -1.13 -5.87
N ILE A 319 8.25 -1.62 -6.25
CA ILE A 319 7.47 -2.62 -5.53
C ILE A 319 7.19 -3.79 -6.48
N GLY A 320 7.53 -5.02 -6.09
CA GLY A 320 7.34 -6.22 -6.91
C GLY A 320 5.88 -6.58 -7.09
N PHE A 321 5.25 -7.03 -6.01
CA PHE A 321 3.85 -7.45 -5.97
C PHE A 321 3.12 -6.74 -4.81
N ASP A 322 1.96 -6.18 -5.11
CA ASP A 322 1.02 -5.62 -4.14
C ASP A 322 -0.34 -6.32 -4.26
N ILE A 323 -0.91 -6.67 -3.11
CA ILE A 323 -2.23 -7.29 -3.02
C ILE A 323 -3.01 -6.67 -1.87
N SER A 324 -4.21 -6.17 -2.18
CA SER A 324 -5.10 -5.52 -1.22
C SER A 324 -6.50 -6.11 -1.29
N ALA A 325 -7.13 -6.22 -0.12
CA ALA A 325 -8.41 -6.86 0.06
C ALA A 325 -9.21 -6.12 1.12
N SER A 326 -10.49 -5.88 0.85
CA SER A 326 -11.46 -5.36 1.83
C SER A 326 -12.19 -6.45 2.60
N ASP A 327 -12.11 -7.70 2.14
CA ASP A 327 -12.69 -8.90 2.74
C ASP A 327 -11.73 -10.07 2.49
N ILE A 328 -11.74 -11.07 3.38
CA ILE A 328 -10.86 -12.23 3.28
C ILE A 328 -11.09 -13.05 2.01
N GLU A 329 -12.31 -13.05 1.44
CA GLU A 329 -12.58 -13.77 0.18
C GLU A 329 -11.72 -13.28 -0.99
N TYR A 330 -11.28 -12.02 -0.96
CA TYR A 330 -10.38 -11.42 -1.96
C TYR A 330 -8.90 -11.80 -1.74
N LEU A 331 -8.60 -12.69 -0.81
CA LEU A 331 -7.29 -13.31 -0.60
C LEU A 331 -7.35 -14.84 -0.79
N ILE A 332 -8.40 -15.38 -1.41
CA ILE A 332 -8.46 -16.81 -1.73
C ILE A 332 -8.10 -16.96 -3.20
N HIS A 333 -6.83 -17.32 -3.46
CA HIS A 333 -6.26 -17.44 -4.80
C HIS A 333 -5.46 -18.73 -4.98
N SER A 334 -5.20 -19.08 -6.24
CA SER A 334 -4.31 -20.16 -6.66
C SER A 334 -3.00 -19.56 -7.18
N ILE A 335 -2.02 -19.37 -6.29
CA ILE A 335 -0.72 -18.78 -6.61
C ILE A 335 0.36 -19.80 -6.33
N ASP A 336 1.04 -20.25 -7.37
CA ASP A 336 2.12 -21.23 -7.22
C ASP A 336 3.49 -20.58 -6.94
N GLN A 337 4.47 -21.41 -6.59
CA GLN A 337 5.83 -20.97 -6.25
C GLN A 337 6.71 -20.66 -7.46
N THR A 338 6.19 -20.76 -8.68
CA THR A 338 6.96 -20.42 -9.90
C THR A 338 6.92 -18.92 -10.20
N ASN A 339 6.10 -18.16 -9.47
CA ASN A 339 6.12 -16.70 -9.48
C ASN A 339 7.30 -16.15 -8.68
N LEU A 340 8.10 -15.29 -9.31
CA LEU A 340 9.36 -14.79 -8.76
C LEU A 340 9.38 -13.25 -8.71
N ILE A 341 9.79 -12.69 -7.57
CA ILE A 341 10.15 -11.28 -7.43
C ILE A 341 11.67 -11.22 -7.27
N ASN A 342 12.37 -10.58 -8.21
CA ASN A 342 13.85 -10.53 -8.24
C ASN A 342 14.47 -11.93 -8.02
N SER A 343 13.99 -12.92 -8.77
CA SER A 343 14.42 -14.33 -8.70
C SER A 343 14.11 -15.09 -7.39
N ARG A 344 13.39 -14.49 -6.44
CA ARG A 344 12.94 -15.16 -5.21
C ARG A 344 11.44 -15.46 -5.25
N LYS A 345 11.03 -16.59 -4.67
CA LYS A 345 9.67 -17.11 -4.78
C LYS A 345 8.66 -16.31 -3.95
N ILE A 346 7.43 -16.22 -4.45
CA ILE A 346 6.27 -15.87 -3.62
C ILE A 346 5.79 -17.17 -2.94
N ILE A 347 5.65 -17.15 -1.61
CA ILE A 347 5.03 -18.25 -0.88
C ILE A 347 3.60 -17.85 -0.52
N TYR A 348 2.63 -18.52 -1.13
CA TYR A 348 1.22 -18.36 -0.86
C TYR A 348 0.68 -19.58 -0.12
N LEU A 349 0.09 -19.38 1.05
CA LEU A 349 -0.42 -20.45 1.91
C LEU A 349 -1.90 -20.23 2.18
N THR A 350 -2.74 -21.20 1.82
CA THR A 350 -4.19 -21.14 2.02
C THR A 350 -4.63 -22.39 2.78
N ASN A 351 -5.24 -22.23 3.95
CA ASN A 351 -5.68 -23.34 4.81
C ASN A 351 -4.55 -24.29 5.26
N GLU A 352 -3.32 -23.79 5.31
CA GLU A 352 -2.13 -24.58 5.64
C GLU A 352 -1.87 -24.61 7.15
N LYS A 353 -1.23 -25.70 7.63
CA LYS A 353 -0.93 -25.87 9.06
C LYS A 353 0.49 -26.38 9.30
N ASN A 354 1.05 -26.03 10.46
CA ASN A 354 2.33 -26.56 10.96
C ASN A 354 3.51 -26.33 10.01
N ARG A 355 3.54 -25.18 9.34
CA ARG A 355 4.59 -24.83 8.38
C ARG A 355 5.72 -24.07 9.05
N LYS A 356 6.94 -24.41 8.66
CA LYS A 356 8.16 -23.66 9.00
C LYS A 356 8.74 -23.09 7.73
N ILE A 357 9.05 -21.80 7.74
CA ILE A 357 9.60 -21.08 6.59
C ILE A 357 10.82 -20.32 7.09
N GLY A 358 11.97 -20.50 6.45
CA GLY A 358 13.18 -19.78 6.83
C GLY A 358 14.20 -19.68 5.71
N LEU A 359 15.47 -19.53 6.07
CA LEU A 359 16.60 -19.34 5.14
C LEU A 359 16.61 -20.30 3.94
N SER A 360 16.28 -21.57 4.14
CA SER A 360 16.25 -22.57 3.06
C SER A 360 15.18 -22.30 2.00
N ASP A 361 14.09 -21.64 2.39
CA ASP A 361 13.00 -21.26 1.49
C ASP A 361 13.30 -19.94 0.77
N ASN A 362 13.95 -19.00 1.46
CA ASN A 362 14.34 -17.66 0.99
C ASN A 362 13.27 -16.97 0.10
N PRO A 363 12.02 -16.82 0.57
CA PRO A 363 10.98 -16.17 -0.21
C PRO A 363 11.24 -14.67 -0.39
N ALA A 364 10.69 -14.11 -1.46
CA ALA A 364 10.59 -12.67 -1.63
C ALA A 364 9.48 -12.07 -0.78
N MET A 365 8.37 -12.81 -0.64
CA MET A 365 7.13 -12.40 0.01
C MET A 365 6.40 -13.66 0.52
N ILE A 366 5.70 -13.52 1.66
CA ILE A 366 4.82 -14.57 2.19
C ILE A 366 3.40 -14.01 2.34
N ILE A 367 2.41 -14.74 1.86
CA ILE A 367 1.00 -14.46 2.10
C ILE A 367 0.38 -15.73 2.67
N ALA A 368 -0.15 -15.65 3.89
CA ALA A 368 -0.83 -16.75 4.55
C ALA A 368 -2.28 -16.36 4.86
N VAL A 369 -3.21 -17.23 4.48
CA VAL A 369 -4.64 -17.02 4.57
C VAL A 369 -5.27 -18.24 5.22
N ASN A 370 -6.12 -18.04 6.24
CA ASN A 370 -6.79 -19.12 6.98
C ASN A 370 -5.84 -20.21 7.49
N SER A 371 -4.61 -19.85 7.83
CA SER A 371 -3.52 -20.80 8.12
C SER A 371 -3.11 -20.75 9.59
N SER A 372 -2.62 -21.86 10.16
CA SER A 372 -2.28 -21.90 11.58
C SER A 372 -1.00 -22.65 11.93
N ASN A 373 -0.47 -22.40 13.14
CA ASN A 373 0.78 -23.01 13.62
C ASN A 373 1.96 -22.73 12.67
N LEU A 374 2.12 -21.48 12.24
CA LEU A 374 3.19 -21.08 11.34
C LEU A 374 4.40 -20.59 12.13
N THR A 375 5.61 -20.95 11.68
CA THR A 375 6.87 -20.37 12.17
C THR A 375 7.63 -19.80 11.00
N ILE A 376 7.87 -18.49 11.02
CA ILE A 376 8.59 -17.76 9.99
C ILE A 376 9.80 -17.11 10.65
N SER A 377 11.02 -17.42 10.20
CA SER A 377 12.21 -16.83 10.82
C SER A 377 13.40 -16.68 9.90
N ASP A 378 14.30 -15.76 10.27
CA ASP A 378 15.62 -15.59 9.65
C ASP A 378 15.54 -15.11 8.18
N LEU A 379 14.65 -14.16 7.89
CA LEU A 379 14.35 -13.73 6.52
C LEU A 379 14.53 -12.21 6.29
N ILE A 380 14.73 -11.83 5.02
CA ILE A 380 14.82 -10.44 4.58
C ILE A 380 13.78 -10.18 3.49
N PHE A 381 12.85 -9.28 3.78
CA PHE A 381 11.79 -8.85 2.86
C PHE A 381 12.03 -7.42 2.43
N SER A 382 12.09 -7.20 1.12
CA SER A 382 12.26 -5.85 0.60
C SER A 382 11.56 -5.63 -0.73
N LYS A 383 11.12 -4.39 -0.94
CA LYS A 383 10.48 -3.92 -2.18
C LYS A 383 9.22 -4.70 -2.54
N ASN A 384 8.38 -5.01 -1.56
CA ASN A 384 7.06 -5.64 -1.74
C ASN A 384 5.93 -4.72 -1.26
N GLY A 385 4.70 -4.96 -1.70
CA GLY A 385 3.52 -4.27 -1.16
C GLY A 385 3.42 -4.50 0.35
N ALA A 386 3.54 -5.76 0.77
CA ALA A 386 3.92 -6.15 2.12
C ALA A 386 4.99 -7.25 2.09
N GLY A 387 5.90 -7.27 3.07
CA GLY A 387 6.85 -8.39 3.20
C GLY A 387 6.15 -9.70 3.57
N ILE A 388 5.29 -9.62 4.59
CA ILE A 388 4.42 -10.72 5.02
C ILE A 388 2.98 -10.22 5.17
N ILE A 389 2.01 -11.01 4.70
CA ILE A 389 0.58 -10.86 4.99
C ILE A 389 0.09 -12.09 5.76
N LEU A 390 -0.51 -11.88 6.92
CA LEU A 390 -1.19 -12.89 7.72
C LEU A 390 -2.68 -12.52 7.83
N ALA A 391 -3.55 -13.27 7.14
CA ALA A 391 -4.99 -13.04 7.09
C ALA A 391 -5.75 -14.22 7.72
N ALA A 392 -6.55 -13.95 8.76
CA ALA A 392 -7.21 -14.98 9.57
C ALA A 392 -6.27 -16.13 9.98
N CYS A 393 -5.07 -15.78 10.42
CA CYS A 393 -4.09 -16.73 10.91
C CYS A 393 -4.25 -16.97 12.41
N ASP A 394 -4.03 -18.20 12.88
CA ASP A 394 -4.00 -18.54 14.31
C ASP A 394 -2.65 -19.12 14.71
N ASN A 395 -2.16 -18.75 15.90
CA ASN A 395 -0.94 -19.31 16.50
C ASN A 395 0.26 -19.22 15.54
N THR A 396 0.63 -18.02 15.15
CA THR A 396 1.73 -17.75 14.21
C THR A 396 2.86 -16.98 14.88
N ASN A 397 4.09 -17.47 14.71
CA ASN A 397 5.30 -16.83 15.21
C ASN A 397 6.17 -16.35 14.05
N VAL A 398 6.48 -15.05 14.03
CA VAL A 398 7.44 -14.43 13.12
C VAL A 398 8.59 -13.87 13.95
N ARG A 399 9.82 -14.27 13.62
CA ARG A 399 11.00 -13.80 14.37
C ARG A 399 12.24 -13.55 13.53
N ASP A 400 13.19 -12.78 14.07
CA ASP A 400 14.56 -12.66 13.54
C ASP A 400 14.58 -12.27 12.05
N SER A 401 13.77 -11.28 11.65
CA SER A 401 13.57 -10.93 10.24
C SER A 401 13.56 -9.43 9.99
N TYR A 402 13.95 -9.04 8.78
CA TYR A 402 14.14 -7.65 8.34
C TYR A 402 13.14 -7.26 7.25
N PHE A 403 12.60 -6.05 7.33
CA PHE A 403 11.59 -5.49 6.44
C PHE A 403 12.03 -4.11 5.93
N MET A 404 12.59 -4.06 4.72
CA MET A 404 13.21 -2.85 4.18
C MET A 404 12.50 -2.36 2.90
N ASP A 405 12.18 -1.08 2.81
CA ASP A 405 11.64 -0.45 1.60
C ASP A 405 10.37 -1.13 1.04
N ASN A 406 9.53 -1.71 1.89
CA ASN A 406 8.23 -2.25 1.48
C ASN A 406 7.16 -1.16 1.55
N GLY A 407 5.96 -1.42 1.03
CA GLY A 407 4.78 -0.62 1.37
C GLY A 407 4.51 -0.72 2.87
N ILE A 408 4.32 -1.95 3.34
CA ILE A 408 4.17 -2.34 4.74
C ILE A 408 5.21 -3.43 5.05
N GLY A 409 5.84 -3.42 6.22
CA GLY A 409 6.75 -4.53 6.59
C GLY A 409 5.98 -5.84 6.78
N ILE A 410 5.14 -5.90 7.82
CA ILE A 410 4.21 -7.01 8.08
C ILE A 410 2.79 -6.48 8.18
N LYS A 411 1.84 -7.14 7.51
CA LYS A 411 0.40 -6.92 7.65
C LYS A 411 -0.27 -8.12 8.31
N VAL A 412 -0.96 -7.90 9.41
CA VAL A 412 -1.81 -8.88 10.11
C VAL A 412 -3.24 -8.35 10.09
N ASP A 413 -4.19 -9.17 9.65
CA ASP A 413 -5.57 -8.70 9.41
C ASP A 413 -6.61 -9.82 9.54
N PHE A 414 -7.89 -9.45 9.40
CA PHE A 414 -9.05 -10.34 9.25
C PHE A 414 -9.24 -11.36 10.38
N GLY A 415 -9.29 -10.92 11.64
CA GLY A 415 -9.60 -11.80 12.76
C GLY A 415 -8.46 -12.74 13.15
N SER A 416 -7.21 -12.42 12.78
CA SER A 416 -6.05 -13.21 13.18
C SER A 416 -5.90 -13.26 14.71
N GLU A 417 -5.53 -14.41 15.27
CA GLU A 417 -5.44 -14.62 16.72
C GLU A 417 -4.09 -15.27 17.12
N LYS A 418 -3.61 -14.99 18.33
CA LYS A 418 -2.38 -15.61 18.89
C LYS A 418 -1.15 -15.37 18.01
N ILE A 419 -0.94 -14.10 17.62
CA ILE A 419 0.17 -13.70 16.76
C ILE A 419 1.36 -13.24 17.60
N GLN A 420 2.54 -13.78 17.34
CA GLN A 420 3.78 -13.44 18.04
C GLN A 420 4.79 -12.88 17.03
N LEU A 421 5.15 -11.62 17.18
CA LEU A 421 6.16 -10.93 16.38
C LEU A 421 7.33 -10.57 17.29
N SER A 422 8.53 -11.09 17.01
CA SER A 422 9.69 -10.84 17.88
C SER A 422 11.03 -10.64 17.17
N GLN A 423 11.90 -9.77 17.68
CA GLN A 423 13.23 -9.53 17.09
C GLN A 423 13.15 -9.18 15.60
N LEU A 424 12.33 -8.18 15.28
CA LEU A 424 12.13 -7.74 13.90
C LEU A 424 12.69 -6.34 13.69
N HIS A 425 13.12 -6.07 12.47
CA HIS A 425 13.63 -4.76 12.06
C HIS A 425 12.86 -4.26 10.85
N ALA A 426 12.28 -3.07 10.94
CA ALA A 426 11.55 -2.42 9.85
C ALA A 426 12.15 -1.05 9.55
N GLU A 427 12.51 -0.80 8.29
CA GLU A 427 13.20 0.41 7.87
C GLU A 427 12.73 0.87 6.48
N GLY A 428 12.55 2.18 6.31
CA GLY A 428 12.25 2.78 5.00
C GLY A 428 10.89 2.37 4.40
N ASN A 429 10.01 1.72 5.17
CA ASN A 429 8.71 1.28 4.67
C ASN A 429 7.80 2.49 4.41
N LEU A 430 7.08 2.45 3.28
CA LEU A 430 6.36 3.61 2.73
C LEU A 430 5.11 4.01 3.51
N VAL A 431 4.52 3.07 4.25
CA VAL A 431 3.32 3.29 5.07
C VAL A 431 3.66 3.03 6.53
N CYS A 432 4.02 1.79 6.88
CA CYS A 432 4.42 1.44 8.23
C CYS A 432 5.28 0.18 8.31
N GLY A 433 5.98 0.00 9.43
CA GLY A 433 6.73 -1.23 9.69
C GLY A 433 5.83 -2.41 10.01
N TYR A 434 4.92 -2.23 10.98
CA TYR A 434 4.08 -3.30 11.49
C TYR A 434 2.61 -2.85 11.50
N TYR A 435 1.77 -3.50 10.72
CA TYR A 435 0.34 -3.23 10.62
C TYR A 435 -0.45 -4.40 11.21
N LEU A 436 -1.26 -4.14 12.23
CA LEU A 436 -2.19 -5.08 12.81
C LEU A 436 -3.60 -4.48 12.76
N SER A 437 -4.55 -5.23 12.20
CA SER A 437 -5.96 -4.87 12.16
C SER A 437 -6.78 -6.09 12.54
N GLU A 438 -7.89 -5.87 13.27
CA GLU A 438 -8.82 -6.94 13.64
C GLU A 438 -8.09 -8.16 14.23
N THR A 439 -7.11 -7.92 15.10
CA THR A 439 -6.22 -8.95 15.64
C THR A 439 -6.47 -9.14 17.13
N GLY A 440 -6.67 -10.38 17.57
CA GLY A 440 -6.84 -10.75 18.97
C GLY A 440 -5.59 -11.43 19.54
N LYS A 441 -5.29 -11.21 20.82
CA LYS A 441 -4.22 -11.90 21.57
C LYS A 441 -2.89 -11.89 20.83
N PHE A 442 -2.22 -10.75 20.77
CA PHE A 442 -0.96 -10.62 20.05
C PHE A 442 0.18 -10.17 20.95
N SER A 443 1.41 -10.53 20.57
CA SER A 443 2.63 -10.10 21.26
C SER A 443 3.62 -9.49 20.27
N LEU A 444 4.07 -8.28 20.58
CA LEU A 444 5.10 -7.54 19.84
C LEU A 444 6.32 -7.36 20.77
N LYS A 445 7.44 -8.00 20.46
CA LYS A 445 8.60 -8.01 21.38
C LYS A 445 9.92 -7.71 20.69
N SER A 446 10.70 -6.77 21.22
CA SER A 446 12.01 -6.44 20.63
C SER A 446 11.89 -6.06 19.15
N LEU A 447 10.95 -5.16 18.83
CA LEU A 447 10.76 -4.67 17.47
C LEU A 447 11.49 -3.35 17.28
N TYR A 448 12.10 -3.18 16.12
CA TYR A 448 12.77 -1.95 15.74
C TYR A 448 12.11 -1.35 14.51
N GLY A 449 11.75 -0.07 14.57
CA GLY A 449 11.22 0.68 13.43
C GLY A 449 11.98 1.98 13.24
N GLN A 450 12.42 2.25 12.01
CA GLN A 450 13.00 3.55 11.63
C GLN A 450 12.59 4.02 10.23
N GLU A 451 12.65 5.33 10.00
CA GLU A 451 12.50 5.94 8.67
C GLU A 451 11.21 5.56 7.93
N SER A 452 10.15 5.26 8.66
CA SER A 452 8.80 5.05 8.14
C SER A 452 7.86 6.15 8.62
N PRO A 453 6.73 6.41 7.94
CA PRO A 453 5.71 7.30 8.49
C PRO A 453 5.15 6.82 9.82
N ILE A 454 4.89 5.52 9.96
CA ILE A 454 4.42 4.92 11.21
C ILE A 454 5.26 3.69 11.56
N GLY A 455 5.67 3.54 12.81
CA GLY A 455 6.40 2.36 13.26
C GLY A 455 5.46 1.17 13.39
N VAL A 456 4.50 1.27 14.32
CA VAL A 456 3.45 0.28 14.57
C VAL A 456 2.08 0.90 14.39
N TYR A 457 1.22 0.29 13.59
CA TYR A 457 -0.18 0.66 13.42
C TYR A 457 -1.08 -0.48 13.89
N ILE A 458 -1.95 -0.21 14.86
CA ILE A 458 -2.91 -1.18 15.42
C ILE A 458 -4.32 -0.61 15.28
N LYS A 459 -5.26 -1.42 14.80
CA LYS A 459 -6.66 -1.02 14.65
C LYS A 459 -7.62 -2.14 15.04
N ASN A 460 -8.73 -1.83 15.69
CA ASN A 460 -9.82 -2.79 15.96
C ASN A 460 -9.32 -4.10 16.63
N SER A 461 -8.29 -4.00 17.47
CA SER A 461 -7.55 -5.16 18.00
C SER A 461 -7.58 -5.18 19.51
N HIS A 462 -7.40 -6.36 20.13
CA HIS A 462 -7.48 -6.51 21.58
C HIS A 462 -6.49 -7.54 22.15
N ASP A 463 -6.28 -7.50 23.47
CA ASP A 463 -5.40 -8.39 24.24
C ASP A 463 -3.94 -8.37 23.75
N GLY A 464 -3.38 -7.17 23.55
CA GLY A 464 -2.04 -6.96 23.01
C GLY A 464 -0.97 -6.78 24.09
N ILE A 465 0.16 -7.48 23.99
CA ILE A 465 1.34 -7.29 24.85
C ILE A 465 2.51 -6.79 24.01
N ILE A 466 2.97 -5.58 24.28
CA ILE A 466 4.01 -4.89 23.52
C ILE A 466 5.16 -4.57 24.46
N GLU A 467 6.33 -5.18 24.25
CA GLU A 467 7.48 -5.05 25.14
C GLU A 467 8.76 -4.74 24.36
N LYS A 468 9.58 -3.81 24.85
CA LYS A 468 10.93 -3.54 24.33
C LYS A 468 10.97 -3.17 22.86
N ILE A 469 10.00 -2.37 22.39
CA ILE A 469 10.07 -1.85 21.03
C ILE A 469 10.86 -0.55 20.99
N SER A 470 11.51 -0.27 19.86
CA SER A 470 12.19 1.00 19.59
C SER A 470 11.70 1.55 18.27
N MET A 471 10.99 2.67 18.33
CA MET A 471 10.48 3.40 17.17
C MET A 471 11.20 4.75 17.11
N SER A 472 12.09 4.90 16.14
CA SER A 472 12.98 6.06 16.05
C SER A 472 12.88 6.74 14.69
N GLN A 473 12.92 8.07 14.65
CA GLN A 473 13.00 8.82 13.38
C GLN A 473 11.84 8.50 12.43
N MET A 474 10.61 8.50 12.96
CA MET A 474 9.42 8.38 12.11
C MET A 474 9.21 9.68 11.34
N THR A 475 9.19 9.61 10.01
CA THR A 475 9.19 10.80 9.14
C THR A 475 8.04 10.80 8.15
N GLY A 476 7.50 11.99 7.86
CA GLY A 476 6.45 12.16 6.88
C GLY A 476 5.77 13.53 6.96
N ALA A 477 4.76 13.76 6.12
CA ALA A 477 3.97 14.97 6.20
C ALA A 477 3.18 15.00 7.53
N LYS A 478 3.28 16.08 8.31
CA LYS A 478 2.56 16.24 9.60
C LYS A 478 1.05 16.02 9.49
N SER A 479 0.43 16.31 8.34
CA SER A 479 -0.99 16.05 8.07
C SER A 479 -1.37 14.57 8.09
N ARG A 480 -0.39 13.66 8.02
CA ARG A 480 -0.55 12.20 8.12
C ARG A 480 -0.15 11.65 9.49
N LEU A 481 0.16 12.53 10.44
CA LEU A 481 0.49 12.20 11.83
C LEU A 481 1.62 11.15 12.00
N PRO A 482 2.82 11.33 11.39
CA PRO A 482 3.87 10.31 11.45
C PRO A 482 4.32 10.05 12.89
N SER A 483 4.16 8.82 13.36
CA SER A 483 4.26 8.49 14.78
C SER A 483 4.92 7.14 15.03
N GLY A 484 5.59 7.00 16.18
CA GLY A 484 6.20 5.73 16.58
C GLY A 484 5.18 4.60 16.64
N MET A 485 4.03 4.87 17.23
CA MET A 485 2.90 3.96 17.26
C MET A 485 1.56 4.71 17.16
N THR A 486 0.62 4.12 16.44
CA THR A 486 -0.77 4.57 16.37
C THR A 486 -1.71 3.41 16.65
N ILE A 487 -2.61 3.58 17.62
CA ILE A 487 -3.60 2.58 18.03
C ILE A 487 -4.99 3.20 17.93
N CYS A 488 -5.90 2.55 17.21
CA CYS A 488 -7.24 3.04 16.92
C CYS A 488 -8.32 2.01 17.31
N ASN A 489 -9.32 2.43 18.08
CA ASN A 489 -10.48 1.61 18.45
C ASN A 489 -10.09 0.22 18.98
N SER A 490 -9.22 0.18 19.99
CA SER A 490 -8.67 -1.06 20.56
C SER A 490 -8.97 -1.19 22.05
N SER A 491 -8.74 -2.38 22.61
CA SER A 491 -8.84 -2.58 24.06
C SER A 491 -7.75 -3.49 24.62
N ASP A 492 -7.50 -3.38 25.93
CA ASP A 492 -6.69 -4.34 26.68
C ASP A 492 -5.27 -4.47 26.09
N ILE A 493 -4.62 -3.33 25.90
CA ILE A 493 -3.26 -3.25 25.35
C ILE A 493 -2.28 -2.86 26.46
N HIS A 494 -1.22 -3.64 26.63
CA HIS A 494 -0.12 -3.34 27.54
C HIS A 494 1.15 -3.03 26.76
N ILE A 495 1.69 -1.83 26.97
CA ILE A 495 2.93 -1.34 26.36
C ILE A 495 3.95 -1.09 27.45
N GLU A 496 5.10 -1.76 27.37
CA GLU A 496 6.16 -1.58 28.35
C GLU A 496 7.59 -1.58 27.80
N LYS A 497 8.48 -0.91 28.56
CA LYS A 497 9.93 -0.91 28.31
C LYS A 497 10.32 -0.46 26.90
N SER A 498 9.51 0.41 26.30
CA SER A 498 9.64 0.79 24.89
C SER A 498 10.15 2.22 24.73
N LEU A 499 10.85 2.46 23.62
CA LEU A 499 11.45 3.73 23.25
C LEU A 499 10.75 4.31 22.01
N PHE A 500 10.30 5.55 22.11
CA PHE A 500 9.72 6.32 21.02
C PHE A 500 10.46 7.65 20.91
N THR A 501 11.26 7.84 19.85
CA THR A 501 12.19 8.97 19.77
C THR A 501 12.28 9.61 18.39
N GLY A 502 12.34 10.93 18.33
CA GLY A 502 12.55 11.65 17.07
C GLY A 502 11.42 11.48 16.05
N CYS A 503 10.18 11.27 16.47
CA CYS A 503 9.04 11.17 15.56
C CYS A 503 8.55 12.57 15.15
N THR A 504 8.24 12.78 13.86
CA THR A 504 7.77 14.07 13.32
C THR A 504 6.44 14.55 13.92
N TYR A 505 5.63 13.66 14.48
CA TYR A 505 4.43 14.00 15.22
C TYR A 505 4.48 13.49 16.66
N ALA A 506 4.12 12.23 16.91
CA ALA A 506 4.04 11.69 18.26
C ALA A 506 4.84 10.42 18.45
N GLY A 507 5.28 10.14 19.67
CA GLY A 507 5.77 8.80 20.00
C GLY A 507 4.64 7.77 19.98
N LEU A 508 3.51 8.09 20.63
CA LEU A 508 2.29 7.27 20.64
C LEU A 508 1.03 8.12 20.40
N ILE A 509 0.13 7.61 19.57
CA ILE A 509 -1.27 8.05 19.52
C ILE A 509 -2.13 6.84 19.86
N SER A 510 -3.01 6.95 20.87
CA SER A 510 -3.82 5.83 21.31
C SER A 510 -5.27 6.23 21.58
N ASP A 511 -6.17 5.57 20.88
CA ASP A 511 -7.60 5.43 21.20
C ASP A 511 -7.84 3.98 21.65
N THR A 512 -7.54 3.73 22.92
CA THR A 512 -7.58 2.39 23.51
C THR A 512 -8.27 2.42 24.87
N LYS A 513 -9.19 1.48 25.09
CA LYS A 513 -9.78 1.21 26.41
C LYS A 513 -8.88 0.24 27.19
N ASN A 514 -8.71 0.45 28.49
CA ASN A 514 -7.85 -0.39 29.35
C ASN A 514 -6.39 -0.43 28.86
N LEU A 515 -5.85 0.73 28.45
CA LEU A 515 -4.44 0.85 28.09
C LEU A 515 -3.57 0.79 29.35
N VAL A 516 -2.54 -0.06 29.36
CA VAL A 516 -1.46 0.01 30.34
C VAL A 516 -0.20 0.50 29.63
N LEU A 517 0.29 1.67 30.02
CA LEU A 517 1.52 2.27 29.51
C LEU A 517 2.52 2.36 30.66
N SER A 518 3.53 1.49 30.68
CA SER A 518 4.48 1.43 31.80
C SER A 518 5.95 1.36 31.40
N ASN A 519 6.83 2.11 32.06
CA ASN A 519 8.29 2.01 31.84
C ASN A 519 8.75 2.40 30.42
N ASN A 520 8.04 3.28 29.72
CA ASN A 520 8.37 3.72 28.37
C ASN A 520 9.08 5.08 28.33
N SER A 521 9.76 5.35 27.23
CA SER A 521 10.52 6.59 27.02
C SER A 521 10.07 7.27 25.72
N PHE A 522 9.57 8.49 25.85
CA PHE A 522 9.04 9.35 24.79
C PHE A 522 9.91 10.59 24.68
N LEU A 523 10.92 10.52 23.80
CA LEU A 523 12.04 11.45 23.80
C LEU A 523 12.07 12.26 22.51
N LYS A 524 12.25 13.58 22.59
CA LYS A 524 12.63 14.41 21.43
C LYS A 524 11.69 14.27 20.21
N ASN A 525 10.38 14.08 20.43
CA ASN A 525 9.42 14.08 19.34
C ASN A 525 9.06 15.53 18.95
N ASP A 526 8.83 15.78 17.67
CA ASP A 526 8.65 17.13 17.09
C ASP A 526 7.32 17.80 17.49
N TYR A 527 6.39 17.04 18.05
CA TYR A 527 5.15 17.59 18.60
C TYR A 527 4.92 17.10 20.03
N THR A 528 4.58 15.82 20.23
CA THR A 528 4.24 15.32 21.56
C THR A 528 4.85 13.95 21.87
N GLY A 529 5.09 13.66 23.13
CA GLY A 529 5.48 12.32 23.53
C GLY A 529 4.34 11.32 23.29
N SER A 530 3.14 11.62 23.80
CA SER A 530 1.95 10.79 23.59
C SER A 530 0.64 11.59 23.50
N VAL A 531 -0.34 11.03 22.80
CA VAL A 531 -1.74 11.47 22.75
C VAL A 531 -2.65 10.30 23.12
N LEU A 532 -3.45 10.46 24.18
CA LEU A 532 -4.38 9.45 24.67
C LEU A 532 -5.81 9.99 24.56
N ILE A 533 -6.67 9.31 23.79
CA ILE A 533 -8.01 9.79 23.39
C ILE A 533 -9.12 9.07 24.15
N ASN A 534 -8.80 7.98 24.86
CA ASN A 534 -9.79 7.15 25.51
C ASN A 534 -9.24 6.51 26.80
N GLY A 535 -10.16 6.14 27.70
CA GLY A 535 -9.84 5.52 28.98
C GLY A 535 -10.82 4.40 29.35
N PRO A 536 -10.60 3.72 30.49
CA PRO A 536 -9.56 4.00 31.47
C PRO A 536 -8.16 3.59 30.98
N ALA A 537 -7.13 4.27 31.48
CA ALA A 537 -5.73 3.94 31.24
C ALA A 537 -4.93 3.93 32.55
N GLU A 538 -3.90 3.08 32.62
CA GLU A 538 -2.86 3.10 33.65
C GLU A 538 -1.55 3.57 33.02
N ILE A 539 -1.10 4.77 33.38
CA ILE A 539 0.12 5.40 32.86
C ILE A 539 1.08 5.52 34.02
N ARG A 540 2.14 4.71 34.02
CA ARG A 540 3.12 4.74 35.11
C ARG A 540 4.57 4.59 34.72
N ASP A 541 5.46 5.19 35.49
CA ASP A 541 6.91 5.01 35.32
C ASP A 541 7.40 5.38 33.90
N ASN A 542 6.69 6.24 33.18
CA ASN A 542 7.09 6.67 31.84
C ASN A 542 7.85 8.00 31.88
N ALA A 543 8.73 8.19 30.91
CA ALA A 543 9.46 9.43 30.71
C ALA A 543 8.98 10.14 29.43
N PHE A 544 8.46 11.37 29.56
CA PHE A 544 8.04 12.26 28.49
C PHE A 544 8.94 13.48 28.47
N VAL A 545 10.02 13.42 27.68
CA VAL A 545 11.17 14.31 27.86
C VAL A 545 11.60 14.96 26.55
N GLN A 546 11.86 16.27 26.61
CA GLN A 546 12.41 17.04 25.48
C GLN A 546 11.57 17.00 24.21
N ASN A 547 10.26 16.75 24.30
CA ASN A 547 9.37 16.86 23.15
C ASN A 547 9.18 18.34 22.81
N ALA A 548 9.16 18.67 21.52
CA ALA A 548 9.30 20.05 21.06
C ALA A 548 8.10 20.95 21.41
N ASP A 549 6.91 20.38 21.63
CA ASP A 549 5.73 21.12 22.07
C ASP A 549 5.20 20.64 23.42
N THR A 550 4.68 19.42 23.49
CA THR A 550 3.97 18.91 24.66
C THR A 550 4.56 17.57 25.14
N GLY A 551 4.65 17.34 26.45
CA GLY A 551 5.06 16.03 26.98
C GLY A 551 4.02 14.94 26.71
N VAL A 552 2.81 15.14 27.24
CA VAL A 552 1.69 14.20 27.08
C VAL A 552 0.35 14.94 26.99
N ILE A 553 -0.51 14.46 26.09
CA ILE A 553 -1.88 14.95 25.91
C ILE A 553 -2.85 13.84 26.34
N ILE A 554 -3.78 14.16 27.24
CA ILE A 554 -4.76 13.22 27.77
C ILE A 554 -6.18 13.77 27.55
N GLN A 555 -6.98 12.98 26.84
CA GLN A 555 -8.42 13.08 26.71
C GLN A 555 -9.00 11.74 27.16
N ALA A 556 -8.92 11.45 28.45
CA ALA A 556 -9.35 10.18 29.01
C ALA A 556 -9.95 10.39 30.40
N ASN A 557 -10.81 9.46 30.80
CA ASN A 557 -11.47 9.47 32.11
C ASN A 557 -11.06 8.24 32.91
N GLU A 558 -11.25 8.30 34.23
CA GLU A 558 -11.07 7.16 35.15
C GLU A 558 -9.68 6.52 35.06
N SER A 559 -8.67 7.30 34.68
CA SER A 559 -7.30 6.84 34.45
C SER A 559 -6.41 7.09 35.66
N LYS A 560 -5.38 6.25 35.83
CA LYS A 560 -4.35 6.39 36.86
C LYS A 560 -3.05 6.83 36.22
N ILE A 561 -2.51 7.95 36.67
CA ILE A 561 -1.29 8.56 36.16
C ILE A 561 -0.31 8.69 37.32
N MET A 562 0.69 7.82 37.37
CA MET A 562 1.53 7.66 38.56
C MET A 562 3.03 7.58 38.24
N SER A 563 3.89 8.23 39.02
CA SER A 563 5.34 8.04 38.89
C SER A 563 5.92 8.35 37.50
N ASN A 564 5.26 9.21 36.72
CA ASN A 564 5.77 9.59 35.41
C ASN A 564 6.70 10.81 35.52
N SER A 565 7.74 10.85 34.69
CA SER A 565 8.63 11.99 34.53
C SER A 565 8.24 12.77 33.28
N VAL A 566 7.80 14.02 33.46
CA VAL A 566 7.39 14.91 32.37
C VAL A 566 8.23 16.18 32.47
N LYS A 567 9.33 16.25 31.72
CA LYS A 567 10.30 17.34 31.90
C LYS A 567 10.86 17.91 30.59
N ASN A 568 11.24 19.18 30.66
CA ASN A 568 11.95 19.90 29.60
C ASN A 568 11.26 19.85 28.23
N ASN A 569 9.93 19.76 28.20
CA ASN A 569 9.16 19.85 26.95
C ASN A 569 9.03 21.33 26.53
N GLY A 570 9.06 21.59 25.23
CA GLY A 570 9.33 22.93 24.69
C GLY A 570 8.26 23.99 25.02
N LYS A 571 7.01 23.58 25.26
CA LYS A 571 5.95 24.48 25.71
C LYS A 571 5.23 23.97 26.94
N LYS A 572 4.75 22.72 26.93
CA LYS A 572 3.80 22.18 27.90
C LYS A 572 4.22 20.82 28.42
N GLY A 573 4.02 20.57 29.71
CA GLY A 573 4.17 19.23 30.29
C GLY A 573 2.99 18.34 29.94
N LEU A 574 1.85 18.60 30.57
CA LEU A 574 0.60 17.85 30.46
C LEU A 574 -0.51 18.74 29.88
N VAL A 575 -1.25 18.24 28.90
CA VAL A 575 -2.50 18.86 28.43
C VAL A 575 -3.67 17.93 28.74
N LEU A 576 -4.64 18.43 29.50
CA LEU A 576 -5.90 17.74 29.78
C LEU A 576 -7.02 18.34 28.93
N ILE A 577 -7.72 17.48 28.21
CA ILE A 577 -8.83 17.82 27.32
C ILE A 577 -10.06 17.05 27.79
N ASN A 578 -11.10 17.75 28.25
CA ASN A 578 -12.37 17.13 28.65
C ASN A 578 -12.22 15.85 29.50
N SER A 579 -11.31 15.87 30.49
CA SER A 579 -10.85 14.70 31.24
C SER A 579 -11.28 14.77 32.70
N GLN A 580 -11.91 13.71 33.21
CA GLN A 580 -12.56 13.66 34.51
C GLN A 580 -12.26 12.37 35.28
N SER A 581 -12.35 12.43 36.61
CA SER A 581 -12.18 11.28 37.50
C SER A 581 -10.83 10.58 37.34
N ASN A 582 -9.81 11.30 36.88
CA ASN A 582 -8.45 10.77 36.78
C ASN A 582 -7.70 10.98 38.10
N TYR A 583 -6.73 10.12 38.33
CA TYR A 583 -5.94 10.08 39.56
C TYR A 583 -4.45 10.30 39.25
N PHE A 584 -3.93 11.46 39.66
CA PHE A 584 -2.53 11.86 39.45
C PHE A 584 -1.78 11.83 40.78
N VAL A 585 -0.75 10.99 40.89
CA VAL A 585 0.08 10.92 42.09
C VAL A 585 1.54 10.64 41.78
N ASN A 586 2.45 11.23 42.55
CA ASN A 586 3.89 10.97 42.47
C ASN A 586 4.49 11.25 41.07
N ASN A 587 3.88 12.12 40.27
CA ASN A 587 4.44 12.51 38.98
C ASN A 587 5.44 13.66 39.16
N PHE A 588 6.46 13.67 38.32
CA PHE A 588 7.48 14.70 38.28
C PHE A 588 7.25 15.63 37.09
N PHE A 589 6.66 16.80 37.34
CA PHE A 589 6.43 17.83 36.32
C PHE A 589 7.48 18.93 36.45
N GLN A 590 8.31 19.08 35.42
CA GLN A 590 9.33 20.13 35.34
C GLN A 590 9.39 20.74 33.93
N ASN A 591 8.45 21.64 33.64
CA ASN A 591 8.32 22.34 32.36
C ASN A 591 8.01 23.80 32.63
N VAL A 592 8.19 24.66 31.62
CA VAL A 592 7.82 26.08 31.75
C VAL A 592 6.32 26.23 32.07
N GLU A 593 5.48 25.39 31.44
CA GLU A 593 4.06 25.28 31.76
C GLU A 593 3.74 23.80 32.03
N ASN A 594 3.59 23.43 33.31
CA ASN A 594 3.44 22.03 33.70
C ASN A 594 2.10 21.40 33.29
N VAL A 595 1.00 22.15 33.37
CA VAL A 595 -0.34 21.63 33.06
C VAL A 595 -1.22 22.68 32.41
N ILE A 596 -1.94 22.28 31.35
CA ILE A 596 -2.99 23.08 30.72
C ILE A 596 -4.30 22.31 30.73
N PHE A 597 -5.38 23.01 31.05
CA PHE A 597 -6.75 22.51 30.97
C PHE A 597 -7.46 23.12 29.77
N THR A 598 -8.08 22.28 28.95
CA THR A 598 -8.95 22.69 27.85
C THR A 598 -10.31 22.00 27.99
N SER A 599 -11.40 22.77 27.85
CA SER A 599 -12.77 22.29 28.09
C SER A 599 -13.00 21.85 29.55
N ASN A 600 -13.94 20.92 29.80
CA ASN A 600 -14.36 20.55 31.15
C ASN A 600 -13.43 19.50 31.79
N ASN A 601 -12.65 19.89 32.79
CA ASN A 601 -11.72 19.00 33.51
C ASN A 601 -11.98 18.98 35.02
N GLN A 602 -13.25 18.87 35.41
CA GLN A 602 -13.65 18.81 36.81
C GLN A 602 -13.58 17.37 37.35
N GLY A 603 -13.27 17.22 38.64
CA GLY A 603 -13.31 15.93 39.33
C GLY A 603 -12.04 15.08 39.19
N ASN A 604 -10.92 15.66 38.76
CA ASN A 604 -9.62 14.98 38.83
C ASN A 604 -9.02 15.10 40.24
N THR A 605 -8.34 14.06 40.68
CA THR A 605 -7.67 13.99 41.99
C THR A 605 -6.17 14.05 41.77
N TRP A 606 -5.49 14.95 42.48
CA TRP A 606 -4.06 15.26 42.28
C TRP A 606 -3.16 14.82 43.42
N ASN A 607 -3.69 14.08 44.38
CA ASN A 607 -2.94 13.58 45.52
C ASN A 607 -3.61 12.37 46.15
N ASN A 608 -2.85 11.64 46.96
CA ASN A 608 -3.37 10.64 47.89
C ASN A 608 -3.45 11.21 49.31
N SER A 609 -4.07 10.46 50.22
CA SER A 609 -3.68 10.54 51.64
C SER A 609 -2.21 10.14 51.74
N ILE A 610 -1.42 10.82 52.58
CA ILE A 610 0.01 10.50 52.76
C ILE A 610 0.13 9.05 53.28
N ILE A 611 0.56 8.13 52.41
CA ILE A 611 0.67 6.69 52.71
C ILE A 611 2.11 6.25 52.43
N GLY A 612 2.73 5.55 53.38
CA GLY A 612 4.09 5.03 53.23
C GLY A 612 4.88 4.91 54.54
N SER A 613 6.07 4.30 54.47
CA SER A 613 7.05 4.35 55.58
C SER A 613 7.66 5.75 55.70
N PRO A 614 8.38 6.08 56.80
CA PRO A 614 9.07 7.37 56.90
C PRO A 614 9.98 7.70 55.71
N ASP A 615 10.46 6.66 55.01
CA ASP A 615 11.46 6.74 53.93
C ASP A 615 10.86 6.83 52.51
N ILE A 616 9.61 6.39 52.28
CA ILE A 616 8.92 6.50 50.99
C ILE A 616 7.46 6.88 51.26
N LYS A 617 7.12 8.15 51.14
CA LYS A 617 5.75 8.68 51.30
C LYS A 617 5.14 9.04 49.95
N ILE A 618 3.99 8.46 49.64
CA ILE A 618 3.22 8.82 48.45
C ILE A 618 2.18 9.86 48.86
N GLY A 619 2.27 11.07 48.31
CA GLY A 619 1.35 12.18 48.58
C GLY A 619 0.79 12.77 47.30
N GLY A 620 1.30 13.93 46.86
CA GLY A 620 0.92 14.61 45.61
C GLY A 620 1.95 14.48 44.50
N ASN A 621 2.08 15.51 43.68
CA ASN A 621 2.99 15.58 42.55
C ASN A 621 4.07 16.66 42.78
N TYR A 622 5.15 16.57 42.02
CA TYR A 622 6.20 17.59 42.00
C TYR A 622 5.95 18.59 40.87
N TRP A 623 6.02 19.88 41.19
CA TRP A 623 5.68 21.00 40.33
C TRP A 623 6.86 21.98 40.21
N GLY A 624 7.92 21.56 39.53
CA GLY A 624 9.12 22.38 39.32
C GLY A 624 9.12 23.14 37.99
N ASP A 625 10.18 23.91 37.72
CA ASP A 625 10.45 24.50 36.41
C ASP A 625 11.92 24.26 35.98
N PRO A 626 12.28 24.44 34.68
CA PRO A 626 13.65 24.21 34.21
C PRO A 626 14.71 25.17 34.77
N ARG A 627 14.31 26.21 35.51
CA ARG A 627 15.20 27.17 36.18
C ARG A 627 15.29 26.90 37.69
N ASN A 628 14.65 25.84 38.17
CA ASN A 628 14.49 25.49 39.58
C ASN A 628 13.86 26.63 40.39
N GLN A 629 12.80 27.24 39.83
CA GLN A 629 12.01 28.31 40.44
C GLN A 629 10.50 28.00 40.44
N GLY A 630 10.11 26.77 40.09
CA GLY A 630 8.75 26.28 40.17
C GLY A 630 8.28 26.13 41.61
N TYR A 631 6.99 25.87 41.79
CA TYR A 631 6.37 25.80 43.12
C TYR A 631 7.10 24.85 44.07
N SER A 632 7.33 23.62 43.63
CA SER A 632 8.00 22.59 44.41
C SER A 632 9.49 22.85 44.62
N ASP A 633 10.12 23.68 43.77
CA ASP A 633 11.54 24.02 43.88
C ASP A 633 11.83 24.93 45.08
N ILE A 634 10.87 25.80 45.44
CA ILE A 634 11.07 26.89 46.42
C ILE A 634 10.06 26.87 47.58
N CYS A 635 9.16 25.88 47.65
CA CYS A 635 8.15 25.82 48.70
C CYS A 635 8.77 25.63 50.09
N SER A 636 8.10 26.15 51.12
CA SER A 636 8.39 25.77 52.50
C SER A 636 7.95 24.33 52.75
N VAL A 637 8.75 23.59 53.50
CA VAL A 637 8.63 22.14 53.66
C VAL A 637 8.12 21.81 55.06
N ASP A 638 7.15 20.91 55.14
CA ASP A 638 6.60 20.42 56.38
C ASP A 638 7.51 19.35 57.03
N SER A 639 7.16 18.92 58.25
CA SER A 639 7.88 17.84 58.95
C SER A 639 7.88 16.50 58.22
N THR A 640 7.13 16.37 57.12
CA THR A 640 7.00 15.15 56.33
C THR A 640 7.74 15.18 55.00
N GLY A 641 8.32 16.32 54.59
CA GLY A 641 9.06 16.49 53.34
C GLY A 641 8.19 16.99 52.17
N PHE A 642 6.91 17.30 52.41
CA PHE A 642 6.00 17.87 51.42
C PHE A 642 5.93 19.38 51.56
N CYS A 643 5.45 20.09 50.53
CA CYS A 643 5.21 21.52 50.64
C CYS A 643 4.09 21.80 51.68
N ASP A 644 4.30 22.79 52.56
CA ASP A 644 3.35 23.18 53.62
C ASP A 644 1.97 23.61 53.07
N ASN A 645 1.95 24.17 51.85
CA ASN A 645 0.76 24.69 51.20
C ASN A 645 0.35 23.85 49.99
N ALA A 646 -0.96 23.84 49.69
CA ALA A 646 -1.51 23.21 48.50
C ALA A 646 -1.12 23.96 47.21
N TYR A 647 -0.89 23.21 46.12
CA TYR A 647 -0.70 23.78 44.79
C TYR A 647 -2.05 23.91 44.08
N ILE A 648 -2.53 25.14 43.94
CA ILE A 648 -3.84 25.46 43.37
C ILE A 648 -3.68 25.77 41.87
N MET A 649 -4.09 24.84 41.01
CA MET A 649 -4.10 25.06 39.56
C MET A 649 -5.37 25.80 39.13
N ASN A 650 -6.51 25.42 39.71
CA ASN A 650 -7.80 26.13 39.63
C ASN A 650 -8.74 25.62 40.74
N THR A 651 -9.97 26.14 40.81
CA THR A 651 -10.93 25.80 41.88
C THR A 651 -11.36 24.33 41.93
N HIS A 652 -11.11 23.55 40.86
CA HIS A 652 -11.49 22.13 40.77
C HIS A 652 -10.29 21.20 40.65
N ASN A 653 -9.06 21.74 40.58
CA ASN A 653 -7.82 20.99 40.41
C ASN A 653 -6.80 21.54 41.41
N ILE A 654 -6.70 20.89 42.55
CA ILE A 654 -5.85 21.27 43.67
C ILE A 654 -5.06 20.04 44.09
N ASP A 655 -3.74 20.18 44.17
CA ASP A 655 -2.86 19.19 44.79
C ASP A 655 -2.64 19.61 46.25
N TYR A 656 -3.23 18.85 47.18
CA TYR A 656 -3.16 19.17 48.61
C TYR A 656 -1.86 18.74 49.29
N HIS A 657 -1.06 17.89 48.64
CA HIS A 657 0.20 17.41 49.22
C HIS A 657 1.35 17.46 48.19
N PRO A 658 1.70 18.63 47.64
CA PRO A 658 2.76 18.73 46.64
C PRO A 658 4.11 18.25 47.19
N LEU A 659 4.87 17.53 46.37
CA LEU A 659 6.23 17.11 46.72
C LEU A 659 7.17 18.33 46.72
N SER A 660 8.09 18.43 47.68
CA SER A 660 9.12 19.49 47.72
C SER A 660 10.43 19.03 47.10
N ALA A 661 11.34 19.97 46.81
CA ALA A 661 12.72 19.65 46.38
C ALA A 661 13.56 18.95 47.48
N GLU A 662 13.18 19.08 48.75
CA GLU A 662 13.82 18.40 49.88
C GLU A 662 13.31 16.97 50.09
N TYR A 663 12.35 16.53 49.27
CA TYR A 663 11.85 15.15 49.29
C TYR A 663 12.95 14.18 48.84
N SER A 664 13.50 13.44 49.80
CA SER A 664 14.76 12.67 49.70
C SER A 664 14.85 11.70 48.50
N VAL A 665 13.74 11.09 48.07
CA VAL A 665 13.71 10.15 46.93
C VAL A 665 13.82 10.87 45.57
N LEU A 666 13.36 12.12 45.46
CA LEU A 666 13.44 12.92 44.23
C LEU A 666 14.81 13.61 44.05
N SER A 667 15.46 13.98 45.15
CA SER A 667 16.80 14.60 45.15
C SER A 667 17.88 13.70 44.53
N VAL A 668 17.74 12.38 44.65
CA VAL A 668 18.66 11.42 44.03
C VAL A 668 18.38 11.28 42.53
N LEU A 669 17.11 11.12 42.11
CA LEU A 669 16.72 11.06 40.69
C LEU A 669 17.12 12.30 39.89
N GLN A 670 17.00 13.51 40.46
CA GLN A 670 17.39 14.76 39.80
C GLN A 670 18.90 14.88 39.55
N THR A 671 19.73 14.28 40.42
CA THR A 671 21.19 14.34 40.31
C THR A 671 21.79 13.13 39.60
N SER A 672 21.09 11.99 39.56
CA SER A 672 21.57 10.71 39.02
C SER A 672 21.16 10.39 37.57
N ASP A 673 20.11 11.02 37.03
CA ASP A 673 19.74 10.91 35.59
C ASP A 673 20.59 11.87 34.75
N LEU A 674 21.83 11.44 34.50
CA LEU A 674 22.87 12.22 33.86
C LEU A 674 22.63 12.44 32.36
N ASN A 675 22.00 11.48 31.70
CA ASN A 675 21.66 11.60 30.28
C ASN A 675 20.38 12.44 30.06
N GLN A 676 19.70 12.79 31.16
CA GLN A 676 18.49 13.61 31.24
C GLN A 676 17.30 13.04 30.47
N ASN A 677 17.22 11.71 30.28
CA ASN A 677 16.10 11.07 29.58
C ASN A 677 14.89 10.78 30.49
N GLY A 678 14.96 11.16 31.76
CA GLY A 678 13.91 10.96 32.75
C GLY A 678 13.99 9.64 33.50
N ARG A 679 15.03 8.83 33.28
CA ARG A 679 15.22 7.53 33.90
C ARG A 679 16.59 7.45 34.53
N LEU A 680 16.69 6.60 35.55
CA LEU A 680 17.94 6.22 36.15
C LEU A 680 18.29 4.82 35.68
N GLU A 681 19.26 4.71 34.78
CA GLU A 681 19.62 3.45 34.12
C GLU A 681 21.11 3.38 33.76
N LEU A 682 21.54 2.23 33.21
CA LEU A 682 22.95 2.02 32.86
C LEU A 682 23.50 3.05 31.86
N GLN A 683 22.64 3.70 31.08
CA GLN A 683 23.05 4.76 30.17
C GLN A 683 23.55 6.01 30.92
N ASP A 684 23.08 6.26 32.15
CA ASP A 684 23.61 7.33 33.01
C ASP A 684 25.02 7.01 33.48
N VAL A 685 25.31 5.74 33.77
CA VAL A 685 26.67 5.29 34.08
C VAL A 685 27.61 5.55 32.90
N VAL A 686 27.16 5.33 31.66
CA VAL A 686 27.94 5.64 30.45
C VAL A 686 28.20 7.15 30.35
N VAL A 687 27.20 7.99 30.64
CA VAL A 687 27.39 9.45 30.66
C VAL A 687 28.36 9.86 31.76
N LEU A 688 28.28 9.27 32.96
CA LEU A 688 29.21 9.52 34.07
C LEU A 688 30.65 9.15 33.69
N MET A 689 30.85 7.99 33.05
CA MET A 689 32.17 7.57 32.54
C MET A 689 32.72 8.58 31.52
N ASN A 690 31.87 9.11 30.65
CA ASN A 690 32.27 10.15 29.68
C ASN A 690 32.61 11.49 30.38
N ILE A 691 31.86 11.87 31.42
CA ILE A 691 32.12 13.08 32.22
C ILE A 691 33.47 12.96 32.94
N ILE A 692 33.71 11.84 33.63
CA ILE A 692 34.97 11.58 34.34
C ILE A 692 36.16 11.54 33.37
N SER A 693 36.02 10.87 32.22
CA SER A 693 37.09 10.82 31.22
C SER A 693 37.37 12.17 30.54
N SER A 694 36.40 13.09 30.53
CA SER A 694 36.59 14.47 30.06
C SER A 694 37.36 15.37 31.03
N GLY A 695 37.61 14.92 32.27
CA GLY A 695 38.30 15.71 33.31
C GLY A 695 37.41 16.78 33.96
N LYS A 696 36.08 16.67 33.85
CA LYS A 696 35.14 17.54 34.59
C LYS A 696 35.06 17.09 36.04
N HIS A 697 35.20 18.04 36.97
CA HIS A 697 35.22 17.82 38.42
C HIS A 697 34.12 18.62 39.14
N ASP A 698 32.90 18.55 38.61
CA ASP A 698 31.75 19.17 39.28
C ASP A 698 31.27 18.26 40.42
N ILE A 699 31.15 18.81 41.63
CA ILE A 699 30.78 18.06 42.85
C ILE A 699 29.42 17.37 42.72
N VAL A 700 28.56 17.82 41.79
CA VAL A 700 27.28 17.16 41.47
C VAL A 700 27.46 15.73 40.92
N TYR A 701 28.67 15.34 40.53
CA TYR A 701 29.00 13.99 40.03
C TYR A 701 29.74 13.10 41.06
N ASP A 702 29.89 13.57 42.31
CA ASP A 702 30.47 12.80 43.42
C ASP A 702 29.41 11.90 44.07
N PHE A 703 29.01 10.84 43.36
CA PHE A 703 28.03 9.87 43.84
C PHE A 703 28.53 9.01 45.01
N SER A 704 29.85 8.90 45.19
CA SER A 704 30.47 8.16 46.30
C SER A 704 30.55 8.98 47.60
N GLY A 705 30.43 10.31 47.50
CA GLY A 705 30.53 11.24 48.61
C GLY A 705 31.93 11.35 49.21
N ASP A 706 32.96 10.94 48.47
CA ASP A 706 34.36 10.92 48.94
C ASP A 706 35.11 12.26 48.67
N GLY A 707 34.40 13.23 48.09
CA GLY A 707 34.92 14.55 47.72
C GLY A 707 35.67 14.56 46.39
N ARG A 708 35.67 13.46 45.62
CA ARG A 708 36.43 13.34 44.36
C ARG A 708 35.61 12.67 43.26
N VAL A 709 35.38 13.39 42.16
CA VAL A 709 34.76 12.84 40.95
C VAL A 709 35.74 11.89 40.23
N ASN A 710 35.55 10.57 40.39
CA ASN A 710 36.41 9.50 39.90
C ASN A 710 35.65 8.17 39.66
N LEU A 711 36.37 7.09 39.36
CA LEU A 711 35.75 5.79 39.04
C LEU A 711 34.92 5.20 40.19
N ASN A 712 35.17 5.60 41.44
CA ASN A 712 34.34 5.23 42.60
C ASN A 712 32.90 5.73 42.46
N ASP A 713 32.68 6.89 41.82
CA ASP A 713 31.34 7.42 41.58
C ASP A 713 30.59 6.62 40.51
N VAL A 714 31.31 6.10 39.51
CA VAL A 714 30.75 5.15 38.52
C VAL A 714 30.25 3.89 39.22
N VAL A 715 31.04 3.36 40.16
CA VAL A 715 30.66 2.18 40.94
C VAL A 715 29.47 2.51 41.86
N ALA A 716 29.48 3.66 42.52
CA ALA A 716 28.39 4.10 43.40
C ALA A 716 27.08 4.27 42.63
N LEU A 717 27.11 4.97 41.49
CA LEU A 717 25.92 5.15 40.63
C LEU A 717 25.43 3.81 40.07
N PHE A 718 26.34 2.94 39.62
CA PHE A 718 25.99 1.59 39.15
C PHE A 718 25.34 0.73 40.24
N GLN A 719 25.89 0.74 41.47
CA GLN A 719 25.32 0.03 42.61
C GLN A 719 23.95 0.59 42.99
N TYR A 720 23.79 1.91 42.94
CA TYR A 720 22.51 2.57 43.20
C TYR A 720 21.44 2.13 42.18
N ILE A 721 21.77 2.14 40.88
CA ILE A 721 20.89 1.65 39.80
C ILE A 721 20.56 0.16 39.97
N SER A 722 21.54 -0.66 40.37
CA SER A 722 21.37 -2.13 40.44
C SER A 722 20.56 -2.60 41.66
N ASN A 723 20.38 -1.75 42.66
CA ASN A 723 19.65 -2.05 43.90
C ASN A 723 18.20 -1.52 43.89
N GLN A 724 17.79 -0.82 42.82
CA GLN A 724 16.41 -0.39 42.53
C GLN A 724 15.69 -1.49 41.75
#